data_AF-A0A1E5VKN3-F1
#
_entry.id   AF-A0A1E5VKN3-F1
#
_cell.length_a   1.000
_cell.length_b   1.000
_cell.length_c   1.000
_cell.angle_alpha   90.00
_cell.angle_beta   90.00
_cell.angle_gamma   90.00
#
_symmetry.space_group_name_H-M   'P 1'
#
loop_
_entity.id
_entity.type
_entity.pdbx_description
1 polymer ?
#
loop_
_entity_poly.entity_id
_entity_poly.type
_entity_poly.pdbx_seq_one_letter_code
_entity_poly.pdbx_strand_id
1 'polypeptide(L)'
;MDCTMTSSILSANYNTILIEFGIILVTSKVLHALLRNVYQPRVFSDLLLGIVLAQFRVLSLTNAINLVFGKIGGFVFAPYLFALGVEMDPGTLLDVPTADAVVAYAGILSTSVLVTLFHMPLMQATSGVVHERSLRSFLGLAAVLANTASPVLTRLTTDLKIAKTAVGRLAVGAGLASDMVTTMLIAVGSMIWRDAGVDGSDSSPILQPVLTAAVLVVVIVSAFVSRAMAEWVGGRNPEGRRMRGFDLSLVALAAAALCWLSSALRLDVNMAAFLVGLAFPSEGRVSRLLVSKINFVLSSFVLPLYVSHVCLSLRQTTDDIEVAGLGRTEGFRAFVMELPFPWWKVFFVTVMGTLGKLTGCAAAGLLRGLGWLEALALGMLLNVKGYFHIYCAQAAFDAGIITDKSFMAIIFMVALNVAVTPMVGMGIASWARRSVQWRLMGLQHHDPSTELRLVVGLHGPQDVPTLAYLMEALRWGGGGGELAVYAVDMVQLTDQTAAAIVKGGGFDGVTVVDEEVSEMRKLIGEALDVYQAEGGEGVKVRRLLALSSFPDMHSDICICAEDAMAALVLLPFHKAQRLDGSMDAGHFGFRLVNQKVLQLAPCSVGVVVDRGLGKHATREGQAAIRDGQGQAVVVVFIGGADDREALTLAALMSKHPGVRLTALRVVQNATAQARAKARTSLFETKAGAASAAASAAASSSVLGQEEAQMQVDDKFFAEFYRKHVAGSRQQQGGGGMGYLEKHVADGAELVAVLRGLQAEYRLFVVGRGRDRSSVLTEGLDEWAECLELGPVGDILASSDFSATASVLIVQQYDAKKHYKVIDEEFMPL
;
A
#
# COMPACT_ATOMS: atom_id res chain seq x y z
N MET A 1 -27.67 -55.05 -20.91
CA MET A 1 -28.39 -54.34 -19.83
C MET A 1 -28.38 -52.86 -20.14
N ASP A 2 -29.48 -52.41 -20.76
CA ASP A 2 -30.14 -51.11 -20.74
C ASP A 2 -29.33 -49.80 -20.85
N CYS A 3 -29.04 -49.39 -22.10
CA CYS A 3 -28.60 -48.04 -22.46
C CYS A 3 -29.67 -46.93 -22.24
N THR A 4 -30.92 -47.29 -21.90
CA THR A 4 -32.01 -46.34 -21.65
C THR A 4 -32.17 -45.98 -20.17
N MET A 5 -31.67 -46.81 -19.25
CA MET A 5 -31.66 -46.54 -17.80
C MET A 5 -30.52 -45.59 -17.41
N THR A 6 -29.36 -45.66 -18.05
CA THR A 6 -28.20 -44.79 -17.75
C THR A 6 -28.42 -43.34 -18.15
N SER A 7 -29.18 -43.04 -19.21
CA SER A 7 -29.45 -41.66 -19.64
C SER A 7 -30.48 -40.93 -18.75
N SER A 8 -31.47 -41.64 -18.21
CA SER A 8 -32.47 -41.07 -17.28
C SER A 8 -31.90 -40.80 -15.88
N ILE A 9 -30.97 -41.64 -15.41
CA ILE A 9 -30.24 -41.43 -14.16
C ILE A 9 -29.25 -40.26 -14.33
N LEU A 10 -28.60 -40.10 -15.50
CA LEU A 10 -27.72 -38.97 -15.76
C LEU A 10 -28.47 -37.63 -15.87
N SER A 11 -29.68 -37.61 -16.45
CA SER A 11 -30.48 -36.39 -16.61
C SER A 11 -31.17 -35.95 -15.30
N ALA A 12 -31.66 -36.90 -14.50
CA ALA A 12 -32.15 -36.63 -13.14
C ALA A 12 -31.03 -36.15 -12.20
N ASN A 13 -29.78 -36.55 -12.46
CA ASN A 13 -28.60 -36.11 -11.71
C ASN A 13 -28.05 -34.74 -12.16
N TYR A 14 -28.30 -34.29 -13.41
CA TYR A 14 -27.72 -33.04 -13.91
C TYR A 14 -28.29 -31.79 -13.21
N ASN A 15 -29.62 -31.74 -13.04
CA ASN A 15 -30.26 -30.65 -12.30
C ASN A 15 -29.80 -30.62 -10.85
N THR A 16 -29.62 -31.80 -10.25
CA THR A 16 -29.05 -31.94 -8.92
C THR A 16 -27.65 -31.35 -8.91
N ILE A 17 -26.70 -31.85 -9.72
CA ILE A 17 -25.31 -31.34 -9.83
C ILE A 17 -25.27 -29.80 -9.98
N LEU A 18 -26.11 -29.22 -10.84
CA LEU A 18 -26.16 -27.77 -11.04
C LEU A 18 -26.62 -27.02 -9.79
N ILE A 19 -27.66 -27.52 -9.11
CA ILE A 19 -28.14 -26.96 -7.84
C ILE A 19 -27.06 -27.08 -6.77
N GLU A 20 -26.37 -28.23 -6.69
CA GLU A 20 -25.28 -28.45 -5.75
C GLU A 20 -24.14 -27.45 -5.94
N PHE A 21 -23.69 -27.28 -7.19
CA PHE A 21 -22.65 -26.32 -7.54
C PHE A 21 -23.12 -24.89 -7.24
N GLY A 22 -24.37 -24.56 -7.56
CA GLY A 22 -24.97 -23.27 -7.23
C GLY A 22 -24.93 -22.98 -5.73
N ILE A 23 -25.32 -23.94 -4.90
CA ILE A 23 -25.32 -23.81 -3.43
C ILE A 23 -23.90 -23.56 -2.92
N ILE A 24 -22.91 -24.35 -3.36
CA ILE A 24 -21.52 -24.20 -2.90
C ILE A 24 -20.96 -22.84 -3.30
N LEU A 25 -21.19 -22.41 -4.53
CA LEU A 25 -20.67 -21.13 -5.03
C LEU A 25 -21.30 -19.93 -4.32
N VAL A 26 -22.62 -19.96 -4.09
CA VAL A 26 -23.32 -18.92 -3.34
C VAL A 26 -22.84 -18.89 -1.89
N THR A 27 -22.74 -20.05 -1.24
CA THR A 27 -22.31 -20.15 0.16
C THR A 27 -20.85 -19.71 0.33
N SER A 28 -19.95 -20.08 -0.59
CA SER A 28 -18.54 -19.62 -0.61
C SER A 28 -18.47 -18.10 -0.70
N LYS A 29 -19.27 -17.47 -1.57
CA LYS A 29 -19.30 -16.01 -1.71
C LYS A 29 -19.85 -15.31 -0.47
N VAL A 30 -20.93 -15.83 0.12
CA VAL A 30 -21.52 -15.29 1.36
C VAL A 30 -20.53 -15.40 2.51
N LEU A 31 -19.92 -16.58 2.68
CA LEU A 31 -18.93 -16.81 3.74
C LEU A 31 -17.69 -15.94 3.56
N HIS A 32 -17.21 -15.76 2.32
CA HIS A 32 -16.12 -14.85 2.03
C HIS A 32 -16.49 -13.40 2.34
N ALA A 33 -17.70 -12.95 2.02
CA ALA A 33 -18.15 -11.60 2.34
C ALA A 33 -18.17 -11.33 3.86
N LEU A 34 -18.57 -12.32 4.67
CA LEU A 34 -18.53 -12.22 6.13
C LEU A 34 -17.10 -12.21 6.67
N LEU A 35 -16.25 -13.10 6.18
CA LEU A 35 -14.86 -13.24 6.63
C LEU A 35 -13.93 -12.13 6.12
N ARG A 36 -14.32 -11.43 5.04
CA ARG A 36 -13.59 -10.28 4.51
C ARG A 36 -13.46 -9.16 5.54
N ASN A 37 -14.46 -8.97 6.41
CA ASN A 37 -14.41 -7.98 7.49
C ASN A 37 -13.29 -8.27 8.51
N VAL A 38 -12.83 -9.52 8.58
CA VAL A 38 -11.72 -9.97 9.45
C VAL A 38 -10.42 -10.12 8.63
N TYR A 39 -10.36 -9.52 7.44
CA TYR A 39 -9.21 -9.56 6.52
C TYR A 39 -8.76 -10.98 6.13
N GLN A 40 -9.67 -11.96 6.18
CA GLN A 40 -9.34 -13.35 5.85
C GLN A 40 -9.33 -13.58 4.32
N PRO A 41 -8.26 -14.23 3.77
CA PRO A 41 -8.18 -14.58 2.37
C PRO A 41 -9.29 -15.52 1.92
N ARG A 42 -9.64 -15.47 0.63
CA ARG A 42 -10.66 -16.34 0.04
C ARG A 42 -10.35 -17.84 0.16
N VAL A 43 -9.08 -18.21 0.15
CA VAL A 43 -8.63 -19.60 0.36
C VAL A 43 -9.17 -20.13 1.70
N PHE A 44 -9.16 -19.31 2.75
CA PHE A 44 -9.65 -19.70 4.07
C PHE A 44 -11.16 -19.90 4.08
N SER A 45 -11.92 -19.01 3.44
CA SER A 45 -13.38 -19.18 3.34
C SER A 45 -13.77 -20.44 2.56
N ASP A 46 -13.07 -20.74 1.46
CA ASP A 46 -13.36 -21.94 0.67
C ASP A 46 -13.01 -23.22 1.44
N LEU A 47 -11.91 -23.20 2.19
CA LEU A 47 -11.46 -24.33 3.00
C LEU A 47 -12.37 -24.55 4.23
N LEU A 48 -12.80 -23.47 4.90
CA LEU A 48 -13.78 -23.55 5.99
C LEU A 48 -15.11 -24.11 5.48
N LEU A 49 -15.60 -23.64 4.33
CA LEU A 49 -16.80 -24.19 3.70
C LEU A 49 -16.62 -25.68 3.37
N GLY A 50 -15.50 -26.07 2.76
CA GLY A 50 -15.21 -27.46 2.43
C GLY A 50 -15.19 -28.37 3.66
N ILE A 51 -14.56 -27.95 4.76
CA ILE A 51 -14.55 -28.69 6.02
C ILE A 51 -15.97 -28.81 6.58
N VAL A 52 -16.73 -27.72 6.63
CA VAL A 52 -18.12 -27.74 7.13
C VAL A 52 -19.00 -28.68 6.29
N LEU A 53 -18.87 -28.65 4.97
CA LEU A 53 -19.59 -29.55 4.05
C LEU A 53 -19.21 -31.03 4.27
N ALA A 54 -17.93 -31.30 4.53
CA ALA A 54 -17.46 -32.65 4.86
C ALA A 54 -18.05 -33.16 6.19
N GLN A 55 -18.22 -32.29 7.19
CA GLN A 55 -18.71 -32.65 8.52
C GLN A 55 -20.23 -32.86 8.59
N PHE A 56 -21.02 -31.88 8.15
CA PHE A 56 -22.42 -31.80 8.54
C PHE A 56 -23.38 -32.65 7.69
N ARG A 57 -22.87 -33.46 6.75
CA ARG A 57 -23.68 -34.33 5.85
C ARG A 57 -24.90 -33.59 5.27
N VAL A 58 -24.77 -32.30 4.97
CA VAL A 58 -25.93 -31.37 4.90
C VAL A 58 -26.86 -31.67 3.72
N LEU A 59 -26.45 -32.43 2.71
CA LEU A 59 -27.35 -32.96 1.68
C LEU A 59 -26.75 -34.24 1.07
N SER A 60 -27.55 -34.94 0.25
CA SER A 60 -27.09 -35.87 -0.81
C SER A 60 -26.09 -35.23 -1.82
N LEU A 61 -25.67 -33.98 -1.56
CA LEU A 61 -24.78 -33.10 -2.30
C LEU A 61 -23.37 -33.65 -2.60
N THR A 62 -22.98 -34.73 -1.93
CA THR A 62 -21.57 -35.14 -1.88
C THR A 62 -21.17 -36.09 -3.00
N ASN A 63 -22.13 -36.78 -3.61
CA ASN A 63 -21.81 -37.80 -4.60
C ASN A 63 -21.54 -37.18 -5.97
N ALA A 64 -22.21 -36.07 -6.31
CA ALA A 64 -22.15 -35.49 -7.64
C ALA A 64 -20.86 -34.70 -7.88
N ILE A 65 -20.40 -33.91 -6.91
CA ILE A 65 -19.09 -33.24 -6.96
C ILE A 65 -17.96 -34.25 -7.04
N ASN A 66 -17.97 -35.28 -6.19
CA ASN A 66 -16.96 -36.34 -6.21
C ASN A 66 -16.98 -37.14 -7.51
N LEU A 67 -18.15 -37.33 -8.15
CA LEU A 67 -18.25 -37.97 -9.45
C LEU A 67 -17.65 -37.12 -10.58
N VAL A 68 -17.93 -35.81 -10.60
CA VAL A 68 -17.45 -34.89 -11.64
C VAL A 68 -15.95 -34.63 -11.46
N PHE A 69 -15.53 -34.21 -10.26
CA PHE A 69 -14.14 -33.92 -9.96
C PHE A 69 -13.29 -35.19 -9.79
N GLY A 70 -13.87 -36.34 -9.46
CA GLY A 70 -13.14 -37.62 -9.55
C GLY A 70 -12.73 -37.99 -10.99
N LYS A 71 -13.47 -37.51 -12.00
CA LYS A 71 -13.14 -37.72 -13.43
C LYS A 71 -12.34 -36.58 -14.06
N ILE A 72 -12.61 -35.34 -13.65
CA ILE A 72 -11.98 -34.15 -14.23
C ILE A 72 -10.80 -33.64 -13.38
N GLY A 73 -10.71 -34.05 -12.11
CA GLY A 73 -9.82 -33.52 -11.08
C GLY A 73 -8.34 -33.45 -11.47
N GLY A 74 -7.86 -34.44 -12.23
CA GLY A 74 -6.50 -34.46 -12.76
C GLY A 74 -6.17 -33.31 -13.73
N PHE A 75 -7.18 -32.63 -14.28
CA PHE A 75 -7.02 -31.53 -15.24
C PHE A 75 -7.47 -30.16 -14.68
N VAL A 76 -8.18 -30.16 -13.56
CA VAL A 76 -8.84 -28.96 -13.00
C VAL A 76 -7.82 -27.86 -12.68
N PHE A 77 -6.62 -28.23 -12.25
CA PHE A 77 -5.61 -27.29 -11.78
C PHE A 77 -4.69 -26.78 -12.90
N ALA A 78 -4.76 -27.35 -14.10
CA ALA A 78 -3.92 -26.98 -15.24
C ALA A 78 -4.06 -25.48 -15.64
N PRO A 79 -5.27 -24.88 -15.72
CA PRO A 79 -5.39 -23.44 -16.01
C PRO A 79 -4.77 -22.55 -14.93
N TYR A 80 -4.80 -22.98 -13.66
CA TYR A 80 -4.17 -22.24 -12.55
C TYR A 80 -2.64 -22.24 -12.71
N LEU A 81 -2.05 -23.42 -12.94
CA LEU A 81 -0.60 -23.54 -13.12
C LEU A 81 -0.11 -22.90 -14.41
N PHE A 82 -0.91 -22.91 -15.47
CA PHE A 82 -0.63 -22.13 -16.68
C PHE A 82 -0.58 -20.64 -16.37
N ALA A 83 -1.62 -20.08 -15.71
CA ALA A 83 -1.64 -18.67 -15.35
C ALA A 83 -0.47 -18.29 -14.44
N LEU A 84 -0.15 -19.14 -13.46
CA LEU A 84 1.03 -18.97 -12.60
C LEU A 84 2.33 -18.97 -13.43
N GLY A 85 2.47 -19.87 -14.40
CA GLY A 85 3.63 -19.91 -15.28
C GLY A 85 3.78 -18.64 -16.13
N VAL A 86 2.69 -18.10 -16.67
CA VAL A 86 2.71 -16.86 -17.48
C VAL A 86 3.09 -15.62 -16.64
N GLU A 87 2.71 -15.59 -15.36
CA GLU A 87 3.06 -14.48 -14.44
C GLU A 87 4.56 -14.49 -14.06
N MET A 88 5.26 -15.61 -14.25
CA MET A 88 6.66 -15.79 -13.85
C MET A 88 7.60 -15.57 -15.03
N ASP A 89 8.68 -14.83 -14.82
CA ASP A 89 9.73 -14.64 -15.83
C ASP A 89 10.99 -15.43 -15.46
N PRO A 90 11.33 -16.51 -16.19
CA PRO A 90 12.53 -17.30 -15.93
C PRO A 90 13.83 -16.55 -16.22
N GLY A 91 13.80 -15.46 -17.01
CA GLY A 91 14.98 -14.64 -17.29
C GLY A 91 15.60 -14.07 -16.02
N THR A 92 14.76 -13.72 -15.05
CA THR A 92 15.17 -13.17 -13.75
C THR A 92 16.02 -14.12 -12.89
N LEU A 93 15.99 -15.43 -13.17
CA LEU A 93 16.84 -16.42 -12.50
C LEU A 93 18.28 -16.44 -13.03
N LEU A 94 18.49 -16.01 -14.27
CA LEU A 94 19.79 -16.01 -14.94
C LEU A 94 20.60 -14.74 -14.64
N ASP A 95 19.92 -13.67 -14.27
CA ASP A 95 20.54 -12.40 -13.90
C ASP A 95 21.13 -12.44 -12.48
N VAL A 96 21.90 -11.41 -12.12
CA VAL A 96 22.49 -11.25 -10.77
C VAL A 96 21.36 -11.28 -9.73
N PRO A 97 21.47 -12.11 -8.66
CA PRO A 97 20.37 -12.30 -7.71
C PRO A 97 20.02 -10.99 -7.02
N THR A 98 18.79 -10.53 -7.24
CA THR A 98 18.22 -9.36 -6.59
C THR A 98 18.05 -9.60 -5.08
N ALA A 99 17.86 -8.52 -4.31
CA ALA A 99 17.64 -8.59 -2.87
C ALA A 99 16.55 -9.61 -2.49
N ASP A 100 15.46 -9.58 -3.24
CA ASP A 100 14.27 -10.40 -3.04
C ASP A 100 14.55 -11.88 -3.33
N ALA A 101 15.33 -12.17 -4.38
CA ALA A 101 15.75 -13.53 -4.73
C ALA A 101 16.67 -14.13 -3.65
N VAL A 102 17.58 -13.35 -3.07
CA VAL A 102 18.46 -13.82 -1.98
C VAL A 102 17.64 -14.24 -0.76
N VAL A 103 16.61 -13.47 -0.38
CA VAL A 103 15.71 -13.82 0.72
C VAL A 103 14.93 -15.10 0.39
N ALA A 104 14.44 -15.25 -0.84
CA ALA A 104 13.75 -16.45 -1.29
C ALA A 104 14.64 -17.70 -1.21
N TYR A 105 15.88 -17.62 -1.72
CA TYR A 105 16.84 -18.72 -1.68
C TYR A 105 17.23 -19.08 -0.24
N ALA A 106 17.42 -18.09 0.63
CA ALA A 106 17.69 -18.34 2.04
C ALA A 106 16.52 -19.07 2.73
N GLY A 107 15.27 -18.68 2.43
CA GLY A 107 14.07 -19.36 2.91
C GLY A 107 13.93 -20.80 2.40
N ILE A 108 14.21 -21.05 1.12
CA ILE A 108 14.17 -22.40 0.53
C ILE A 108 15.29 -23.29 1.10
N LEU A 109 16.50 -22.74 1.23
CA LEU A 109 17.64 -23.50 1.75
C LEU A 109 17.44 -23.87 3.22
N SER A 110 17.04 -22.91 4.05
CA SER A 110 16.78 -23.13 5.48
C SER A 110 15.65 -24.13 5.73
N THR A 111 14.54 -24.05 5.00
CA THR A 111 13.47 -25.05 5.07
C THR A 111 13.96 -26.44 4.64
N SER A 112 14.72 -26.53 3.55
CA SER A 112 15.26 -27.81 3.07
C SER A 112 16.23 -28.44 4.07
N VAL A 113 17.12 -27.63 4.68
CA VAL A 113 18.02 -28.09 5.74
C VAL A 113 17.24 -28.58 6.94
N LEU A 114 16.21 -27.86 7.38
CA LEU A 114 15.39 -28.26 8.51
C LEU A 114 14.62 -29.57 8.24
N VAL A 115 14.03 -29.71 7.05
CA VAL A 115 13.36 -30.95 6.64
C VAL A 115 14.35 -32.13 6.58
N THR A 116 15.59 -31.89 6.18
CA THR A 116 16.66 -32.91 6.18
C THR A 116 17.08 -33.31 7.58
N LEU A 117 17.26 -32.35 8.49
CA LEU A 117 17.60 -32.61 9.90
C LEU A 117 16.52 -33.46 10.59
N PHE A 118 15.24 -33.23 10.27
CA PHE A 118 14.11 -33.95 10.82
C PHE A 118 13.59 -35.08 9.92
N HIS A 119 14.42 -35.58 8.98
CA HIS A 119 14.05 -36.66 8.07
C HIS A 119 13.63 -37.94 8.80
N MET A 120 14.38 -38.35 9.83
CA MET A 120 14.11 -39.59 10.58
C MET A 120 12.72 -39.62 11.25
N PRO A 121 12.31 -38.62 12.05
CA PRO A 121 10.96 -38.59 12.63
C PRO A 121 9.85 -38.43 11.58
N LEU A 122 10.15 -37.88 10.40
CA LEU A 122 9.18 -37.68 9.31
C LEU A 122 8.85 -38.98 8.56
N MET A 123 9.76 -39.95 8.57
CA MET A 123 9.72 -41.19 7.76
C MET A 123 9.51 -42.49 8.57
N GLN A 124 9.46 -42.42 9.91
CA GLN A 124 9.22 -43.59 10.77
C GLN A 124 7.78 -44.11 10.67
N ALA A 125 7.60 -45.43 10.57
CA ALA A 125 6.36 -46.06 10.06
C ALA A 125 5.09 -45.91 10.94
N THR A 126 5.22 -45.63 12.23
CA THR A 126 4.07 -45.52 13.16
C THR A 126 3.65 -44.08 13.43
N SER A 127 4.49 -43.10 13.07
CA SER A 127 4.32 -41.68 13.41
C SER A 127 4.58 -40.73 12.22
N GLY A 128 5.24 -41.18 11.15
CA GLY A 128 5.67 -40.37 10.02
C GLY A 128 4.53 -39.74 9.23
N VAL A 129 4.84 -38.63 8.56
CA VAL A 129 3.91 -37.88 7.70
C VAL A 129 3.83 -38.53 6.32
N VAL A 130 4.96 -39.05 5.83
CA VAL A 130 5.09 -39.69 4.53
C VAL A 130 5.22 -41.21 4.73
N HIS A 131 4.45 -41.98 3.96
CA HIS A 131 4.48 -43.44 4.02
C HIS A 131 5.61 -44.02 3.16
N GLU A 132 5.77 -43.48 1.96
CA GLU A 132 6.79 -43.92 1.01
C GLU A 132 8.18 -43.45 1.41
N ARG A 133 9.17 -44.35 1.47
CA ARG A 133 10.55 -44.00 1.85
C ARG A 133 11.46 -43.69 0.67
N SER A 134 10.99 -42.87 -0.27
CA SER A 134 11.73 -42.54 -1.48
C SER A 134 12.34 -41.13 -1.42
N LEU A 135 13.47 -40.94 -2.11
CA LEU A 135 14.07 -39.61 -2.29
C LEU A 135 13.07 -38.65 -2.97
N ARG A 136 12.23 -39.16 -3.88
CA ARG A 136 11.14 -38.42 -4.55
C ARG A 136 10.19 -37.80 -3.52
N SER A 137 9.65 -38.62 -2.62
CA SER A 137 8.69 -38.17 -1.60
C SER A 137 9.30 -37.15 -0.63
N PHE A 138 10.58 -37.32 -0.28
CA PHE A 138 11.31 -36.41 0.60
C PHE A 138 11.56 -35.03 -0.05
N LEU A 139 12.10 -35.01 -1.28
CA LEU A 139 12.35 -33.77 -2.01
C LEU A 139 11.05 -33.05 -2.36
N GLY A 140 9.99 -33.80 -2.71
CA GLY A 140 8.66 -33.25 -2.95
C GLY A 140 8.09 -32.57 -1.70
N LEU A 141 8.19 -33.21 -0.53
CA LEU A 141 7.72 -32.62 0.73
C LEU A 141 8.53 -31.36 1.10
N ALA A 142 9.87 -31.39 0.93
CA ALA A 142 10.71 -30.23 1.15
C ALA A 142 10.31 -29.05 0.26
N ALA A 143 10.08 -29.29 -1.04
CA ALA A 143 9.65 -28.26 -1.99
C ALA A 143 8.27 -27.69 -1.63
N VAL A 144 7.30 -28.52 -1.25
CA VAL A 144 5.94 -28.08 -0.85
C VAL A 144 5.96 -27.27 0.45
N LEU A 145 6.81 -27.64 1.42
CA LEU A 145 6.95 -26.87 2.66
C LEU A 145 7.67 -25.54 2.42
N ALA A 146 8.70 -25.53 1.56
CA ALA A 146 9.42 -24.34 1.14
C ALA A 146 8.57 -23.40 0.27
N ASN A 147 7.55 -23.90 -0.41
CA ASN A 147 6.75 -23.09 -1.31
C ASN A 147 5.91 -22.02 -0.58
N THR A 148 5.86 -20.82 -1.15
CA THR A 148 5.07 -19.65 -0.71
C THR A 148 4.03 -19.34 -1.78
N ALA A 149 2.74 -19.25 -1.43
CA ALA A 149 1.72 -18.94 -2.43
C ALA A 149 1.77 -17.45 -2.81
N SER A 150 2.50 -17.12 -3.88
CA SER A 150 2.72 -15.74 -4.31
C SER A 150 1.43 -14.99 -4.66
N PRO A 151 0.39 -15.58 -5.31
CA PRO A 151 -0.84 -14.83 -5.62
C PRO A 151 -1.62 -14.46 -4.37
N VAL A 152 -1.59 -15.31 -3.34
CA VAL A 152 -2.28 -15.06 -2.06
C VAL A 152 -1.52 -14.00 -1.27
N LEU A 153 -0.19 -14.06 -1.24
CA LEU A 153 0.65 -13.06 -0.57
C LEU A 153 0.49 -11.69 -1.21
N THR A 154 0.58 -11.56 -2.53
CA THR A 154 0.42 -10.28 -3.24
C THR A 154 -0.94 -9.65 -3.00
N ARG A 155 -2.00 -10.46 -2.99
CA ARG A 155 -3.35 -9.96 -2.68
C ARG A 155 -3.45 -9.54 -1.22
N LEU A 156 -2.93 -10.32 -0.28
CA LEU A 156 -2.95 -10.02 1.14
C LEU A 156 -2.19 -8.72 1.46
N THR A 157 -0.99 -8.52 0.90
CA THR A 157 -0.22 -7.30 1.13
C THR A 157 -0.87 -6.07 0.50
N THR A 158 -1.59 -6.25 -0.61
CA THR A 158 -2.38 -5.18 -1.25
C THR A 158 -3.61 -4.83 -0.43
N ASP A 159 -4.37 -5.83 0.03
CA ASP A 159 -5.57 -5.65 0.87
C ASP A 159 -5.22 -5.01 2.23
N LEU A 160 -4.05 -5.34 2.79
CA LEU A 160 -3.50 -4.72 4.01
C LEU A 160 -2.83 -3.36 3.77
N LYS A 161 -2.78 -2.86 2.52
CA LYS A 161 -2.10 -1.62 2.11
C LYS A 161 -0.59 -1.57 2.45
N ILE A 162 0.05 -2.71 2.73
CA ILE A 162 1.49 -2.79 3.03
C ILE A 162 2.36 -3.08 1.81
N ALA A 163 1.77 -3.40 0.65
CA ALA A 163 2.51 -3.73 -0.58
C ALA A 163 3.51 -2.66 -1.03
N LYS A 164 3.25 -1.38 -0.73
CA LYS A 164 4.16 -0.26 -1.05
C LYS A 164 5.33 -0.12 -0.05
N THR A 165 5.26 -0.69 1.14
CA THR A 165 6.32 -0.58 2.16
C THR A 165 7.58 -1.35 1.75
N ALA A 166 8.74 -1.00 2.32
CA ALA A 166 9.99 -1.72 2.05
C ALA A 166 9.90 -3.23 2.34
N VAL A 167 9.31 -3.59 3.49
CA VAL A 167 9.06 -4.99 3.89
C VAL A 167 8.05 -5.67 2.95
N GLY A 168 6.98 -4.96 2.56
CA GLY A 168 5.96 -5.49 1.67
C GLY A 168 6.46 -5.74 0.25
N ARG A 169 7.26 -4.83 -0.33
CA ARG A 169 7.89 -5.02 -1.65
C ARG A 169 8.83 -6.22 -1.63
N LEU A 170 9.70 -6.28 -0.62
CA LEU A 170 10.63 -7.39 -0.42
C LEU A 170 9.90 -8.74 -0.24
N ALA A 171 8.78 -8.75 0.51
CA ALA A 171 7.96 -9.94 0.71
C ALA A 171 7.30 -10.42 -0.59
N VAL A 172 6.71 -9.53 -1.38
CA VAL A 172 6.07 -9.89 -2.66
C VAL A 172 7.09 -10.43 -3.66
N GLY A 173 8.24 -9.75 -3.81
CA GLY A 173 9.32 -10.21 -4.68
C GLY A 173 9.91 -11.56 -4.25
N ALA A 174 10.20 -11.71 -2.95
CA ALA A 174 10.74 -12.97 -2.43
C ALA A 174 9.71 -14.11 -2.49
N GLY A 175 8.43 -13.80 -2.33
CA GLY A 175 7.34 -14.75 -2.50
C GLY A 175 7.23 -15.26 -3.93
N LEU A 176 7.30 -14.36 -4.92
CA LEU A 176 7.26 -14.71 -6.35
C LEU A 176 8.45 -15.59 -6.74
N ALA A 177 9.67 -15.20 -6.34
CA ALA A 177 10.87 -16.00 -6.57
C ALA A 177 10.81 -17.37 -5.88
N SER A 178 10.29 -17.42 -4.64
CA SER A 178 10.10 -18.67 -3.88
C SER A 178 9.12 -19.62 -4.57
N ASP A 179 8.00 -19.10 -5.08
CA ASP A 179 6.97 -19.87 -5.78
C ASP A 179 7.48 -20.41 -7.12
N MET A 180 8.18 -19.57 -7.89
CA MET A 180 8.79 -19.95 -9.16
C MET A 180 9.80 -21.10 -8.98
N VAL A 181 10.77 -20.94 -8.08
CA VAL A 181 11.85 -21.92 -7.89
C VAL A 181 11.30 -23.24 -7.38
N THR A 182 10.42 -23.22 -6.37
CA THR A 182 9.86 -24.44 -5.81
C THR A 182 8.91 -25.16 -6.77
N THR A 183 8.08 -24.43 -7.52
CA THR A 183 7.22 -25.03 -8.56
C THR A 183 8.06 -25.59 -9.71
N MET A 184 9.14 -24.92 -10.10
CA MET A 184 10.09 -25.43 -11.08
C MET A 184 10.80 -26.70 -10.59
N LEU A 185 11.18 -26.78 -9.31
CA LEU A 185 11.75 -27.99 -8.71
C LEU A 185 10.75 -29.15 -8.72
N ILE A 186 9.48 -28.92 -8.42
CA ILE A 186 8.43 -29.94 -8.51
C ILE A 186 8.23 -30.35 -9.98
N ALA A 187 8.30 -29.41 -10.92
CA ALA A 187 8.18 -29.68 -12.35
C ALA A 187 9.29 -30.59 -12.86
N VAL A 188 10.53 -30.23 -12.60
CA VAL A 188 11.71 -31.04 -12.94
C VAL A 188 11.64 -32.39 -12.23
N GLY A 189 11.19 -32.43 -10.98
CA GLY A 189 11.02 -33.67 -10.25
C GLY A 189 10.02 -34.62 -10.91
N SER A 190 8.87 -34.11 -11.37
CA SER A 190 7.91 -34.92 -12.12
C SER A 190 8.46 -35.46 -13.45
N MET A 191 9.47 -34.81 -14.03
CA MET A 191 10.14 -35.28 -15.25
C MET A 191 11.16 -36.38 -14.98
N ILE A 192 11.89 -36.29 -13.86
CA ILE A 192 12.93 -37.24 -13.44
C ILE A 192 12.29 -38.52 -12.90
N TRP A 193 11.32 -38.40 -11.99
CA TRP A 193 10.67 -39.52 -11.32
C TRP A 193 9.34 -39.89 -11.98
N ARG A 194 9.38 -40.22 -13.27
CA ARG A 194 8.21 -40.72 -14.01
C ARG A 194 7.94 -42.19 -13.70
N ASP A 195 6.71 -42.49 -13.34
CA ASP A 195 6.28 -43.88 -13.14
C ASP A 195 6.30 -44.62 -14.49
N ALA A 196 7.01 -45.75 -14.54
CA ALA A 196 6.94 -46.67 -15.66
C ALA A 196 5.52 -47.25 -15.69
N GLY A 197 4.85 -47.19 -16.85
CA GLY A 197 3.47 -47.62 -16.99
C GLY A 197 3.24 -49.07 -16.55
N VAL A 198 1.95 -49.39 -16.35
CA VAL A 198 1.41 -50.67 -15.82
C VAL A 198 1.85 -51.91 -16.60
N ASP A 199 2.37 -51.77 -17.82
CA ASP A 199 2.95 -52.87 -18.59
C ASP A 199 4.47 -52.89 -18.41
N GLY A 200 4.93 -53.63 -17.40
CA GLY A 200 6.35 -53.78 -17.01
C GLY A 200 7.26 -54.48 -18.03
N SER A 201 6.98 -54.41 -19.33
CA SER A 201 7.78 -55.05 -20.39
C SER A 201 8.75 -54.10 -21.13
N ASP A 202 8.58 -52.77 -21.02
CA ASP A 202 9.26 -51.80 -21.90
C ASP A 202 10.19 -50.80 -21.18
N SER A 203 10.73 -51.12 -20.00
CA SER A 203 11.71 -50.26 -19.34
C SER A 203 13.11 -50.48 -19.89
N SER A 204 13.34 -50.10 -21.16
CA SER A 204 14.70 -49.85 -21.63
C SER A 204 15.26 -48.62 -20.87
N PRO A 205 16.51 -48.65 -20.37
CA PRO A 205 17.12 -47.52 -19.65
C PRO A 205 17.28 -46.27 -20.54
N ILE A 206 17.05 -46.42 -21.85
CA ILE A 206 17.12 -45.37 -22.86
C ILE A 206 15.77 -44.62 -23.00
N LEU A 207 14.65 -45.24 -22.62
CA LEU A 207 13.32 -44.65 -22.81
C LEU A 207 13.11 -43.37 -21.97
N GLN A 208 13.58 -43.35 -20.73
CA GLN A 208 13.45 -42.18 -19.84
C GLN A 208 14.20 -40.93 -20.35
N PRO A 209 15.51 -40.99 -20.71
CA PRO A 209 16.19 -39.83 -21.26
C PRO A 209 15.63 -39.37 -22.61
N VAL A 210 15.06 -40.29 -23.41
CA VAL A 210 14.37 -39.94 -24.66
C VAL A 210 13.07 -39.18 -24.38
N LEU A 211 12.27 -39.62 -23.40
CA LEU A 211 11.05 -38.89 -23.01
C LEU A 211 11.36 -37.51 -22.42
N THR A 212 12.41 -37.38 -21.60
CA THR A 212 12.80 -36.08 -21.04
C THR A 212 13.30 -35.14 -22.13
N ALA A 213 14.10 -35.63 -23.08
CA ALA A 213 14.53 -34.84 -24.24
C ALA A 213 13.33 -34.40 -25.11
N ALA A 214 12.36 -35.29 -25.35
CA ALA A 214 11.14 -34.97 -26.10
C ALA A 214 10.32 -33.87 -25.41
N VAL A 215 10.20 -33.90 -24.08
CA VAL A 215 9.51 -32.87 -23.30
C VAL A 215 10.23 -31.54 -23.40
N LEU A 216 11.57 -31.51 -23.30
CA LEU A 216 12.35 -30.29 -23.47
C LEU A 216 12.13 -29.68 -24.86
N VAL A 217 12.11 -30.51 -25.91
CA VAL A 217 11.79 -30.07 -27.27
C VAL A 217 10.39 -29.46 -27.33
N VAL A 218 9.38 -30.07 -26.71
CA VAL A 218 8.02 -29.51 -26.68
C VAL A 218 7.99 -28.18 -25.92
N VAL A 219 8.71 -28.03 -24.81
CA VAL A 219 8.82 -26.74 -24.09
C VAL A 219 9.46 -25.67 -24.98
N ILE A 220 10.55 -25.99 -25.68
CA ILE A 220 11.20 -25.06 -26.62
C ILE A 220 10.23 -24.68 -27.75
N VAL A 221 9.57 -25.66 -28.38
CA VAL A 221 8.56 -25.42 -29.43
C VAL A 221 7.42 -24.56 -28.88
N SER A 222 6.96 -24.81 -27.66
CA SER A 222 5.91 -24.01 -27.02
C SER A 222 6.33 -22.55 -26.85
N ALA A 223 7.61 -22.28 -26.57
CA ALA A 223 8.15 -20.92 -26.47
C ALA A 223 8.19 -20.20 -27.83
N PHE A 224 8.54 -20.91 -28.90
CA PHE A 224 8.51 -20.34 -30.25
C PHE A 224 7.07 -20.07 -30.71
N VAL A 225 6.16 -21.02 -30.49
CA VAL A 225 4.74 -20.90 -30.88
C VAL A 225 4.04 -19.81 -30.07
N SER A 226 4.25 -19.74 -28.75
CA SER A 226 3.63 -18.73 -27.89
C SER A 226 4.03 -17.31 -28.28
N ARG A 227 5.33 -17.08 -28.55
CA ARG A 227 5.87 -15.79 -29.02
C ARG A 227 5.31 -15.41 -30.39
N ALA A 228 5.35 -16.33 -31.36
CA ALA A 228 4.80 -16.09 -32.70
C ALA A 228 3.30 -15.75 -32.66
N MET A 229 2.53 -16.42 -31.79
CA MET A 229 1.12 -16.12 -31.60
C MET A 229 0.88 -14.78 -30.91
N ALA A 230 1.67 -14.42 -29.91
CA ALA A 230 1.56 -13.14 -29.22
C ALA A 230 1.82 -11.96 -30.17
N GLU A 231 2.86 -12.06 -31.00
CA GLU A 231 3.18 -11.06 -32.04
C GLU A 231 2.09 -11.01 -33.12
N TRP A 232 1.60 -12.16 -33.58
CA TRP A 232 0.53 -12.24 -34.58
C TRP A 232 -0.77 -11.58 -34.10
N VAL A 233 -1.19 -11.83 -32.85
CA VAL A 233 -2.37 -11.19 -32.25
C VAL A 233 -2.14 -9.71 -32.04
N GLY A 234 -0.94 -9.31 -31.62
CA GLY A 234 -0.53 -7.91 -31.47
C GLY A 234 -0.63 -7.13 -32.78
N GLY A 235 -0.12 -7.69 -33.88
CA GLY A 235 -0.20 -7.06 -35.21
C GLY A 235 -1.63 -6.94 -35.75
N ARG A 236 -2.52 -7.88 -35.40
CA ARG A 236 -3.94 -7.86 -35.83
C ARG A 236 -4.81 -6.94 -34.96
N ASN A 237 -4.35 -6.58 -33.76
CA ASN A 237 -5.06 -5.75 -32.78
C ASN A 237 -4.16 -4.58 -32.32
N PRO A 238 -4.04 -3.49 -33.11
CA PRO A 238 -3.21 -2.34 -32.74
C PRO A 238 -3.65 -1.66 -31.44
N GLU A 239 -2.70 -0.98 -30.80
CA GLU A 239 -2.86 -0.35 -29.49
C GLU A 239 -4.00 0.69 -29.49
N GLY A 240 -4.79 0.73 -28.41
CA GLY A 240 -5.96 1.62 -28.27
C GLY A 240 -7.34 1.03 -28.63
N ARG A 241 -7.43 -0.11 -29.36
CA ARG A 241 -8.72 -0.77 -29.66
C ARG A 241 -9.00 -1.98 -28.76
N ARG A 242 -10.27 -2.31 -28.49
CA ARG A 242 -10.68 -3.53 -27.76
C ARG A 242 -10.23 -4.78 -28.54
N MET A 243 -9.55 -5.71 -27.87
CA MET A 243 -9.06 -6.95 -28.47
C MET A 243 -10.25 -7.87 -28.85
N ARG A 244 -10.20 -8.46 -30.04
CA ARG A 244 -11.25 -9.40 -30.48
C ARG A 244 -11.22 -10.67 -29.63
N GLY A 245 -12.38 -11.06 -29.09
CA GLY A 245 -12.50 -12.27 -28.27
C GLY A 245 -12.12 -13.56 -29.01
N PHE A 246 -12.35 -13.61 -30.33
CA PHE A 246 -11.95 -14.72 -31.19
C PHE A 246 -10.43 -14.96 -31.18
N ASP A 247 -9.64 -13.90 -31.36
CA ASP A 247 -8.17 -14.00 -31.39
C ASP A 247 -7.62 -14.48 -30.04
N LEU A 248 -8.18 -13.99 -28.93
CA LEU A 248 -7.83 -14.46 -27.59
C LEU A 248 -8.22 -15.93 -27.36
N SER A 249 -9.39 -16.35 -27.86
CA SER A 249 -9.82 -17.76 -27.77
C SER A 249 -8.95 -18.70 -28.60
N LEU A 250 -8.41 -18.23 -29.73
CA LEU A 250 -7.48 -18.98 -30.57
C LEU A 250 -6.15 -19.21 -29.84
N VAL A 251 -5.62 -18.19 -29.16
CA VAL A 251 -4.41 -18.31 -28.33
C VAL A 251 -4.63 -19.30 -27.18
N ALA A 252 -5.77 -19.20 -26.49
CA ALA A 252 -6.12 -20.13 -25.41
C ALA A 252 -6.25 -21.58 -25.91
N LEU A 253 -6.84 -21.79 -27.10
CA LEU A 253 -6.97 -23.11 -27.72
C LEU A 253 -5.60 -23.69 -28.09
N ALA A 254 -4.71 -22.87 -28.66
CA ALA A 254 -3.35 -23.31 -28.98
C ALA A 254 -2.54 -23.65 -27.73
N ALA A 255 -2.64 -22.84 -26.66
CA ALA A 255 -2.02 -23.15 -25.37
C ALA A 255 -2.55 -24.48 -24.79
N ALA A 256 -3.87 -24.71 -24.86
CA ALA A 256 -4.47 -25.97 -24.42
C ALA A 256 -3.99 -27.18 -25.27
N ALA A 257 -3.84 -27.00 -26.59
CA ALA A 257 -3.29 -28.04 -27.47
C ALA A 257 -1.83 -28.37 -27.15
N LEU A 258 -1.01 -27.36 -26.82
CA LEU A 258 0.37 -27.55 -26.38
C LEU A 258 0.47 -28.27 -25.03
N CYS A 259 -0.45 -27.96 -24.09
CA CYS A 259 -0.56 -28.68 -22.81
C CYS A 259 -0.94 -30.14 -23.03
N TRP A 260 -1.91 -30.40 -23.92
CA TRP A 260 -2.33 -31.75 -24.27
C TRP A 260 -1.21 -32.55 -24.93
N LEU A 261 -0.47 -31.94 -25.87
CA LEU A 261 0.70 -32.57 -26.51
C LEU A 261 1.79 -32.91 -25.49
N SER A 262 2.05 -32.01 -24.54
CA SER A 262 3.00 -32.26 -23.44
C SER A 262 2.54 -33.41 -22.53
N SER A 263 1.24 -33.52 -22.28
CA SER A 263 0.69 -34.63 -21.49
C SER A 263 0.76 -35.99 -22.20
N ALA A 264 0.69 -36.02 -23.53
CA ALA A 264 0.88 -37.24 -24.31
C ALA A 264 2.28 -37.85 -24.12
N LEU A 265 3.28 -37.04 -23.71
CA LEU A 265 4.62 -37.47 -23.35
C LEU A 265 4.74 -37.94 -21.87
N ARG A 266 3.63 -38.46 -21.29
CA ARG A 266 3.57 -38.95 -19.91
C ARG A 266 4.02 -37.92 -18.88
N LEU A 267 3.79 -36.63 -19.14
CA LEU A 267 3.92 -35.58 -18.12
C LEU A 267 2.57 -35.39 -17.44
N ASP A 268 2.56 -35.17 -16.12
CA ASP A 268 1.36 -34.73 -15.43
C ASP A 268 0.84 -33.44 -16.09
N VAL A 269 -0.43 -33.41 -16.46
CA VAL A 269 -1.03 -32.35 -17.27
C VAL A 269 -0.95 -31.01 -16.56
N ASN A 270 -1.07 -31.02 -15.23
CA ASN A 270 -0.94 -29.82 -14.39
C ASN A 270 0.47 -29.23 -14.50
N MET A 271 1.48 -30.09 -14.45
CA MET A 271 2.87 -29.67 -14.52
C MET A 271 3.32 -29.31 -15.93
N ALA A 272 2.75 -29.98 -16.94
CA ALA A 272 2.86 -29.59 -18.34
C ALA A 272 2.32 -28.17 -18.56
N ALA A 273 1.17 -27.84 -17.96
CA ALA A 273 0.57 -26.52 -18.07
C ALA A 273 1.45 -25.42 -17.46
N PHE A 274 2.13 -25.71 -16.34
CA PHE A 274 3.12 -24.79 -15.76
C PHE A 274 4.28 -24.51 -16.72
N LEU A 275 4.88 -25.54 -17.33
CA LEU A 275 6.01 -25.38 -18.24
C LEU A 275 5.63 -24.62 -19.52
N VAL A 276 4.46 -24.92 -20.09
CA VAL A 276 3.93 -24.20 -21.26
C VAL A 276 3.59 -22.75 -20.89
N GLY A 277 3.11 -22.50 -19.68
CA GLY A 277 2.89 -21.16 -19.14
C GLY A 277 4.20 -20.36 -19.01
N LEU A 278 5.25 -20.97 -18.46
CA LEU A 278 6.58 -20.37 -18.32
C LEU A 278 7.22 -20.03 -19.67
N ALA A 279 6.92 -20.81 -20.71
CA ALA A 279 7.33 -20.55 -22.08
C ALA A 279 6.51 -19.45 -22.77
N PHE A 280 5.38 -19.04 -22.19
CA PHE A 280 4.55 -17.97 -22.72
C PHE A 280 5.17 -16.60 -22.36
N PRO A 281 5.15 -15.60 -23.27
CA PRO A 281 5.68 -14.28 -22.94
C PRO A 281 4.90 -13.65 -21.77
N SER A 282 5.60 -13.38 -20.67
CA SER A 282 5.05 -12.74 -19.47
C SER A 282 4.63 -11.29 -19.76
N GLU A 283 5.48 -10.58 -20.52
CA GLU A 283 5.23 -9.21 -20.95
C GLU A 283 4.32 -9.17 -22.18
N GLY A 284 3.20 -8.43 -22.06
CA GLY A 284 2.30 -8.22 -23.19
C GLY A 284 0.87 -7.90 -22.79
N ARG A 285 0.06 -7.50 -23.77
CA ARG A 285 -1.39 -7.30 -23.58
C ARG A 285 -2.15 -8.64 -23.57
N VAL A 286 -1.72 -9.58 -24.41
CA VAL A 286 -2.35 -10.90 -24.56
C VAL A 286 -2.20 -11.72 -23.28
N SER A 287 -1.00 -11.78 -22.71
CA SER A 287 -0.72 -12.49 -21.45
C SER A 287 -1.57 -11.97 -20.30
N ARG A 288 -1.55 -10.65 -20.05
CA ARG A 288 -2.36 -9.99 -19.00
C ARG A 288 -3.86 -10.25 -19.15
N LEU A 289 -4.40 -10.15 -20.37
CA LEU A 289 -5.83 -10.41 -20.61
C LEU A 289 -6.20 -11.89 -20.45
N LEU A 290 -5.32 -12.80 -20.90
CA LEU A 290 -5.51 -14.23 -20.77
C LEU A 290 -5.50 -14.65 -19.30
N VAL A 291 -4.46 -14.24 -18.56
CA VAL A 291 -4.33 -14.47 -17.12
C VAL A 291 -5.51 -13.88 -16.35
N SER A 292 -5.92 -12.64 -16.65
CA SER A 292 -7.08 -12.02 -16.01
C SER A 292 -8.38 -12.81 -16.20
N LYS A 293 -8.66 -13.29 -17.42
CA LYS A 293 -9.85 -14.12 -17.69
C LYS A 293 -9.77 -15.48 -17.02
N ILE A 294 -8.60 -16.13 -17.07
CA ILE A 294 -8.37 -17.42 -16.41
C ILE A 294 -8.57 -17.28 -14.89
N ASN A 295 -7.93 -16.29 -14.26
CA ASN A 295 -8.06 -16.00 -12.83
C ASN A 295 -9.50 -15.66 -12.43
N PHE A 296 -10.26 -14.96 -13.30
CA PHE A 296 -11.68 -14.70 -13.07
C PHE A 296 -12.51 -16.00 -13.03
N VAL A 297 -12.31 -16.91 -14.00
CA VAL A 297 -13.01 -18.20 -14.05
C VAL A 297 -12.60 -19.10 -12.89
N LEU A 298 -11.29 -19.19 -12.62
CA LEU A 298 -10.74 -19.98 -11.53
C LEU A 298 -11.30 -19.54 -10.19
N SER A 299 -11.17 -18.25 -9.87
CA SER A 299 -11.65 -17.73 -8.59
C SER A 299 -13.17 -17.80 -8.49
N SER A 300 -13.92 -17.53 -9.56
CA SER A 300 -15.39 -17.49 -9.48
C SER A 300 -16.02 -18.87 -9.36
N PHE A 301 -15.46 -19.90 -10.01
CA PHE A 301 -16.10 -21.22 -10.15
C PHE A 301 -15.20 -22.37 -9.72
N VAL A 302 -14.00 -22.48 -10.29
CA VAL A 302 -13.19 -23.71 -10.22
C VAL A 302 -12.60 -23.94 -8.83
N LEU A 303 -11.98 -22.91 -8.23
CA LEU A 303 -11.26 -23.03 -6.97
C LEU A 303 -12.17 -23.37 -5.78
N PRO A 304 -13.34 -22.71 -5.57
CA PRO A 304 -14.26 -23.08 -4.48
C PRO A 304 -14.79 -24.51 -4.60
N LEU A 305 -15.13 -24.95 -5.82
CA LEU A 305 -15.61 -26.31 -6.09
C LEU A 305 -14.50 -27.34 -5.87
N TYR A 306 -13.28 -27.04 -6.32
CA TYR A 306 -12.12 -27.91 -6.14
C TYR A 306 -11.76 -28.10 -4.66
N VAL A 307 -11.68 -27.01 -3.89
CA VAL A 307 -11.40 -27.11 -2.44
C VAL A 307 -12.50 -27.88 -1.73
N SER A 308 -13.76 -27.67 -2.12
CA SER A 308 -14.89 -28.44 -1.59
C SER A 308 -14.74 -29.93 -1.91
N HIS A 309 -14.36 -30.30 -3.14
CA HIS A 309 -14.08 -31.69 -3.51
C HIS A 309 -12.96 -32.30 -2.67
N VAL A 310 -11.81 -31.63 -2.56
CA VAL A 310 -10.67 -32.12 -1.76
C VAL A 310 -11.05 -32.30 -0.29
N CYS A 311 -11.84 -31.36 0.27
CA CYS A 311 -12.34 -31.50 1.64
C CYS A 311 -13.38 -32.61 1.78
N LEU A 312 -14.18 -32.89 0.74
CA LEU A 312 -15.10 -34.02 0.72
C LEU A 312 -14.35 -35.36 0.57
N SER A 313 -13.17 -35.40 -0.04
CA SER A 313 -12.33 -36.61 -0.03
C SER A 313 -11.89 -37.00 1.38
N LEU A 314 -11.77 -36.02 2.31
CA LEU A 314 -11.57 -36.28 3.75
C LEU A 314 -12.69 -37.12 4.36
N ARG A 315 -13.90 -37.09 3.77
CA ARG A 315 -15.06 -37.85 4.24
C ARG A 315 -14.93 -39.35 3.98
N GLN A 316 -14.32 -39.76 2.86
CA GLN A 316 -14.18 -41.19 2.53
C GLN A 316 -13.41 -41.93 3.63
N THR A 317 -12.41 -41.28 4.23
CA THR A 317 -11.67 -41.79 5.39
C THR A 317 -12.52 -41.91 6.66
N THR A 318 -13.57 -41.10 6.82
CA THR A 318 -14.45 -41.14 8.00
C THR A 318 -15.55 -42.19 7.94
N ASP A 319 -15.98 -42.60 6.74
CA ASP A 319 -16.98 -43.67 6.60
C ASP A 319 -16.40 -45.04 7.04
N ASP A 320 -15.08 -45.25 6.95
CA ASP A 320 -14.38 -46.42 7.54
C ASP A 320 -14.49 -46.49 9.08
N ILE A 321 -14.67 -45.34 9.74
CA ILE A 321 -14.83 -45.25 11.21
C ILE A 321 -16.28 -45.51 11.62
N GLU A 322 -17.27 -45.19 10.78
CA GLU A 322 -18.68 -45.53 11.05
C GLU A 322 -18.99 -47.01 10.84
N VAL A 323 -18.25 -47.72 9.97
CA VAL A 323 -18.30 -49.20 9.89
C VAL A 323 -17.91 -49.84 11.24
N ALA A 324 -17.17 -49.12 12.09
CA ALA A 324 -16.86 -49.53 13.47
C ALA A 324 -17.99 -49.24 14.50
N GLY A 325 -19.15 -48.73 14.07
CA GLY A 325 -20.40 -48.77 14.85
C GLY A 325 -20.71 -47.59 15.78
N LEU A 326 -20.03 -46.44 15.69
CA LEU A 326 -20.36 -45.25 16.50
C LEU A 326 -21.45 -44.36 15.86
N GLY A 327 -22.36 -43.83 16.68
CA GLY A 327 -23.52 -43.04 16.26
C GLY A 327 -23.24 -41.57 15.88
N ARG A 328 -24.23 -40.91 15.24
CA ARG A 328 -24.15 -39.60 14.55
C ARG A 328 -23.66 -38.40 15.40
N THR A 329 -23.95 -38.38 16.70
CA THR A 329 -23.51 -37.32 17.66
C THR A 329 -22.18 -37.63 18.30
N GLU A 330 -21.87 -38.92 18.48
CA GLU A 330 -20.56 -39.38 18.93
C GLU A 330 -19.54 -39.33 17.79
N GLY A 331 -19.98 -39.35 16.52
CA GLY A 331 -19.11 -39.14 15.36
C GLY A 331 -18.42 -37.78 15.36
N PHE A 332 -19.09 -36.68 15.74
CA PHE A 332 -18.45 -35.36 15.85
C PHE A 332 -17.51 -35.28 17.07
N ARG A 333 -17.96 -35.80 18.22
CA ARG A 333 -17.14 -35.81 19.45
C ARG A 333 -15.95 -36.77 19.32
N ALA A 334 -16.08 -37.87 18.59
CA ALA A 334 -14.99 -38.78 18.26
C ALA A 334 -14.10 -38.26 17.12
N PHE A 335 -14.66 -37.59 16.11
CA PHE A 335 -13.89 -36.91 15.05
C PHE A 335 -13.01 -35.78 15.59
N VAL A 336 -13.52 -35.00 16.56
CA VAL A 336 -12.80 -33.88 17.18
C VAL A 336 -11.99 -34.29 18.43
N MET A 337 -12.43 -35.28 19.22
CA MET A 337 -11.79 -35.65 20.49
C MET A 337 -11.32 -37.11 20.67
N GLU A 338 -11.82 -38.14 19.97
CA GLU A 338 -11.49 -39.56 20.29
C GLU A 338 -10.83 -40.40 19.18
N LEU A 339 -10.62 -39.89 17.97
CA LEU A 339 -9.61 -40.46 17.08
C LEU A 339 -8.22 -39.98 17.52
N PRO A 340 -7.17 -40.80 17.32
CA PRO A 340 -5.78 -40.37 17.41
C PRO A 340 -5.49 -39.41 16.25
N PHE A 341 -6.14 -38.25 16.24
CA PHE A 341 -5.83 -37.14 15.38
C PHE A 341 -4.41 -36.76 15.75
N PRO A 342 -3.44 -36.85 14.82
CA PRO A 342 -2.09 -36.51 15.14
C PRO A 342 -1.99 -34.98 15.14
N TRP A 343 -2.61 -34.31 16.12
CA TRP A 343 -2.39 -32.90 16.43
C TRP A 343 -0.89 -32.62 16.51
N TRP A 344 -0.15 -33.60 17.03
CA TRP A 344 1.29 -33.58 17.01
C TRP A 344 1.88 -33.55 15.59
N LYS A 345 1.33 -34.27 14.58
CA LYS A 345 1.76 -34.15 13.16
C LYS A 345 1.40 -32.79 12.58
N VAL A 346 0.18 -32.28 12.82
CA VAL A 346 -0.22 -30.94 12.35
C VAL A 346 0.72 -29.89 12.94
N PHE A 347 0.91 -29.91 14.25
CA PHE A 347 1.80 -29.03 14.98
C PHE A 347 3.24 -29.17 14.48
N PHE A 348 3.76 -30.39 14.36
CA PHE A 348 5.12 -30.67 13.92
C PHE A 348 5.40 -30.18 12.50
N VAL A 349 4.51 -30.49 11.54
CA VAL A 349 4.64 -30.02 10.15
C VAL A 349 4.50 -28.51 10.04
N THR A 350 3.57 -27.91 10.80
CA THR A 350 3.37 -26.46 10.83
C THR A 350 4.60 -25.75 11.39
N VAL A 351 5.08 -26.17 12.56
CA VAL A 351 6.26 -25.60 13.23
C VAL A 351 7.50 -25.75 12.38
N MET A 352 7.70 -26.91 11.74
CA MET A 352 8.84 -27.13 10.85
C MET A 352 8.78 -26.20 9.63
N GLY A 353 7.63 -26.13 8.95
CA GLY A 353 7.45 -25.24 7.80
C GLY A 353 7.66 -23.76 8.16
N THR A 354 7.11 -23.34 9.31
CA THR A 354 7.23 -21.95 9.78
C THR A 354 8.65 -21.62 10.23
N LEU A 355 9.30 -22.47 11.05
CA LEU A 355 10.63 -22.19 11.59
C LEU A 355 11.70 -22.20 10.50
N GLY A 356 11.60 -23.12 9.54
CA GLY A 356 12.53 -23.16 8.41
C GLY A 356 12.51 -21.84 7.67
N LYS A 357 11.32 -21.38 7.25
CA LYS A 357 11.19 -20.12 6.50
C LYS A 357 11.57 -18.91 7.33
N LEU A 358 11.08 -18.86 8.56
CA LEU A 358 11.30 -17.73 9.45
C LEU A 358 12.79 -17.50 9.70
N THR A 359 13.55 -18.57 9.96
CA THR A 359 14.99 -18.47 10.24
C THR A 359 15.78 -18.02 9.01
N GLY A 360 15.54 -18.61 7.83
CA GLY A 360 16.24 -18.21 6.60
C GLY A 360 15.91 -16.80 6.13
N CYS A 361 14.62 -16.45 6.09
CA CYS A 361 14.19 -15.14 5.64
C CYS A 361 14.57 -14.03 6.63
N ALA A 362 14.48 -14.28 7.93
CA ALA A 362 14.89 -13.30 8.95
C ALA A 362 16.41 -13.11 8.97
N ALA A 363 17.20 -14.17 8.84
CA ALA A 363 18.66 -14.05 8.75
C ALA A 363 19.08 -13.25 7.51
N ALA A 364 18.49 -13.54 6.34
CA ALA A 364 18.75 -12.77 5.12
C ALA A 364 18.30 -11.31 5.26
N GLY A 365 17.16 -11.05 5.90
CA GLY A 365 16.68 -9.68 6.18
C GLY A 365 17.63 -8.90 7.08
N LEU A 366 18.09 -9.51 8.18
CA LEU A 366 19.04 -8.90 9.11
C LEU A 366 20.38 -8.57 8.44
N LEU A 367 20.90 -9.48 7.61
CA LEU A 367 22.15 -9.25 6.84
C LEU A 367 22.02 -8.09 5.83
N ARG A 368 20.79 -7.73 5.46
CA ARG A 368 20.49 -6.60 4.57
C ARG A 368 20.14 -5.31 5.31
N GLY A 369 20.28 -5.29 6.62
CA GLY A 369 20.06 -4.08 7.44
C GLY A 369 18.62 -3.83 7.85
N LEU A 370 17.70 -4.80 7.69
CA LEU A 370 16.37 -4.71 8.30
C LEU A 370 16.45 -4.89 9.83
N GLY A 371 15.56 -4.22 10.56
CA GLY A 371 15.42 -4.42 12.00
C GLY A 371 14.98 -5.86 12.33
N TRP A 372 15.27 -6.35 13.54
CA TRP A 372 14.92 -7.73 13.92
C TRP A 372 13.41 -8.01 13.86
N LEU A 373 12.57 -7.03 14.18
CA LEU A 373 11.11 -7.12 14.06
C LEU A 373 10.66 -7.14 12.58
N GLU A 374 11.28 -6.33 11.72
CA GLU A 374 10.99 -6.29 10.29
C GLU A 374 11.41 -7.58 9.58
N ALA A 375 12.56 -8.14 9.99
CA ALA A 375 13.05 -9.41 9.51
C ALA A 375 12.16 -10.58 9.94
N LEU A 376 11.68 -10.58 11.18
CA LEU A 376 10.70 -11.55 11.68
C LEU A 376 9.37 -11.43 10.93
N ALA A 377 8.90 -10.20 10.73
CA ALA A 377 7.70 -9.87 9.97
C ALA A 377 7.76 -10.41 8.53
N LEU A 378 8.88 -10.18 7.85
CA LEU A 378 9.16 -10.68 6.51
C LEU A 378 9.08 -12.22 6.46
N GLY A 379 9.71 -12.91 7.42
CA GLY A 379 9.67 -14.37 7.48
C GLY A 379 8.26 -14.94 7.72
N MET A 380 7.45 -14.26 8.54
CA MET A 380 6.06 -14.67 8.77
C MET A 380 5.15 -14.41 7.56
N LEU A 381 5.35 -13.31 6.84
CA LEU A 381 4.64 -13.02 5.59
C LEU A 381 4.96 -14.06 4.51
N LEU A 382 6.20 -14.54 4.43
CA LEU A 382 6.61 -15.56 3.46
C LEU A 382 6.13 -16.99 3.79
N ASN A 383 5.37 -17.16 4.89
CA ASN A 383 4.75 -18.43 5.24
C ASN A 383 3.32 -18.60 4.69
N VAL A 384 2.88 -17.72 3.78
CA VAL A 384 1.55 -17.84 3.15
C VAL A 384 1.43 -19.14 2.36
N LYS A 385 0.41 -19.93 2.70
CA LYS A 385 -0.01 -21.12 1.94
C LYS A 385 -1.24 -20.79 1.08
N GLY A 386 -1.56 -21.65 0.11
CA GLY A 386 -2.60 -21.35 -0.88
C GLY A 386 -3.10 -22.58 -1.62
N TYR A 387 -3.92 -22.38 -2.65
CA TYR A 387 -4.59 -23.45 -3.40
C TYR A 387 -3.62 -24.51 -3.97
N PHE A 388 -2.43 -24.09 -4.43
CA PHE A 388 -1.44 -25.03 -4.96
C PHE A 388 -0.94 -26.04 -3.92
N HIS A 389 -0.89 -25.68 -2.64
CA HIS A 389 -0.51 -26.61 -1.57
C HIS A 389 -1.59 -27.67 -1.31
N ILE A 390 -2.86 -27.29 -1.47
CA ILE A 390 -4.01 -28.20 -1.39
C ILE A 390 -3.94 -29.20 -2.56
N TYR A 391 -3.61 -28.72 -3.76
CA TYR A 391 -3.36 -29.57 -4.92
C TYR A 391 -2.22 -30.57 -4.68
N CYS A 392 -1.06 -30.12 -4.22
CA CYS A 392 0.07 -31.02 -3.94
C CYS A 392 -0.27 -32.08 -2.89
N ALA A 393 -1.08 -31.73 -1.87
CA ALA A 393 -1.55 -32.69 -0.88
C ALA A 393 -2.46 -33.77 -1.50
N GLN A 394 -3.39 -33.37 -2.37
CA GLN A 394 -4.27 -34.29 -3.09
C GLN A 394 -3.49 -35.19 -4.05
N ALA A 395 -2.58 -34.63 -4.85
CA ALA A 395 -1.77 -35.40 -5.79
C ALA A 395 -0.87 -36.43 -5.07
N ALA A 396 -0.33 -36.06 -3.90
CA ALA A 396 0.47 -36.97 -3.10
C ALA A 396 -0.37 -38.06 -2.40
N PHE A 397 -1.63 -37.77 -2.08
CA PHE A 397 -2.59 -38.75 -1.58
C PHE A 397 -2.98 -39.75 -2.67
N ASP A 398 -3.34 -39.27 -3.86
CA ASP A 398 -3.72 -40.11 -5.01
C ASP A 398 -2.56 -41.01 -5.49
N ALA A 399 -1.32 -40.54 -5.34
CA ALA A 399 -0.11 -41.32 -5.64
C ALA A 399 0.27 -42.33 -4.53
N GLY A 400 -0.43 -42.36 -3.40
CA GLY A 400 -0.12 -43.25 -2.27
C GLY A 400 1.13 -42.86 -1.47
N ILE A 401 1.67 -41.65 -1.67
CA ILE A 401 2.86 -41.14 -0.96
C ILE A 401 2.54 -40.86 0.52
N ILE A 402 1.31 -40.41 0.77
CA ILE A 402 0.86 -39.88 2.07
C ILE A 402 -0.35 -40.70 2.56
N THR A 403 -0.35 -41.10 3.84
CA THR A 403 -1.49 -41.79 4.48
C THR A 403 -2.68 -40.85 4.68
N ASP A 404 -3.91 -41.37 4.82
CA ASP A 404 -5.10 -40.55 5.04
C ASP A 404 -4.95 -39.59 6.24
N LYS A 405 -4.38 -40.09 7.36
CA LYS A 405 -4.14 -39.30 8.57
C LYS A 405 -3.20 -38.10 8.33
N SER A 406 -2.26 -38.26 7.41
CA SER A 406 -1.29 -37.21 7.07
C SER A 406 -1.85 -36.24 6.02
N PHE A 407 -2.70 -36.72 5.10
CA PHE A 407 -3.44 -35.86 4.18
C PHE A 407 -4.34 -34.88 4.94
N MET A 408 -5.11 -35.38 5.91
CA MET A 408 -5.87 -34.53 6.86
C MET A 408 -4.97 -33.49 7.51
N ALA A 409 -3.82 -33.91 8.04
CA ALA A 409 -2.92 -33.02 8.76
C ALA A 409 -2.38 -31.87 7.90
N ILE A 410 -2.10 -32.12 6.61
CA ILE A 410 -1.61 -31.10 5.68
C ILE A 410 -2.72 -30.09 5.34
N ILE A 411 -3.96 -30.54 5.10
CA ILE A 411 -5.08 -29.64 4.84
C ILE A 411 -5.35 -28.72 6.04
N PHE A 412 -5.34 -29.26 7.25
CA PHE A 412 -5.46 -28.44 8.48
C PHE A 412 -4.27 -27.50 8.69
N MET A 413 -3.04 -27.94 8.38
CA MET A 413 -1.86 -27.06 8.41
C MET A 413 -2.01 -25.87 7.45
N VAL A 414 -2.49 -26.11 6.22
CA VAL A 414 -2.76 -25.04 5.25
C VAL A 414 -3.84 -24.09 5.79
N ALA A 415 -4.92 -24.64 6.36
CA ALA A 415 -5.99 -23.85 7.00
C ALA A 415 -5.46 -22.90 8.07
N LEU A 416 -4.66 -23.44 9.01
CA LEU A 416 -4.10 -22.71 10.14
C LEU A 416 -3.13 -21.63 9.67
N ASN A 417 -2.23 -21.96 8.73
CA ASN A 417 -1.28 -20.99 8.19
C ASN A 417 -2.01 -19.83 7.51
N VAL A 418 -2.99 -20.12 6.64
CA VAL A 418 -3.77 -19.08 5.95
C VAL A 418 -4.58 -18.23 6.95
N ALA A 419 -5.11 -18.83 8.02
CA ALA A 419 -5.85 -18.10 9.05
C ALA A 419 -4.99 -17.13 9.86
N VAL A 420 -3.73 -17.53 10.17
CA VAL A 420 -2.80 -16.77 11.02
C VAL A 420 -2.09 -15.66 10.24
N THR A 421 -1.78 -15.85 8.95
CA THR A 421 -1.01 -14.85 8.17
C THR A 421 -1.60 -13.43 8.20
N PRO A 422 -2.91 -13.20 8.02
CA PRO A 422 -3.49 -11.85 8.05
C PRO A 422 -3.34 -11.17 9.41
N MET A 423 -3.43 -11.94 10.50
CA MET A 423 -3.25 -11.41 11.86
C MET A 423 -1.83 -10.89 12.07
N VAL A 424 -0.85 -11.61 11.53
CA VAL A 424 0.55 -11.17 11.55
C VAL A 424 0.74 -9.94 10.66
N GLY A 425 0.17 -9.93 9.45
CA GLY A 425 0.19 -8.78 8.55
C GLY A 425 -0.42 -7.52 9.17
N MET A 426 -1.54 -7.63 9.88
CA MET A 426 -2.15 -6.53 10.63
C MET A 426 -1.28 -6.09 11.82
N GLY A 427 -0.67 -7.04 12.54
CA GLY A 427 0.28 -6.74 13.61
C GLY A 427 1.47 -5.93 13.10
N ILE A 428 2.05 -6.33 11.97
CA ILE A 428 3.15 -5.63 11.30
C ILE A 428 2.70 -4.24 10.84
N ALA A 429 1.55 -4.14 10.18
CA ALA A 429 1.02 -2.87 9.72
C ALA A 429 0.77 -1.91 10.89
N SER A 430 0.23 -2.40 12.01
CA SER A 430 0.03 -1.61 13.23
C SER A 430 1.35 -1.18 13.88
N TRP A 431 2.37 -2.05 13.86
CA TRP A 431 3.69 -1.77 14.41
C TRP A 431 4.47 -0.77 13.56
N ALA A 432 4.48 -0.96 12.23
CA ALA A 432 5.08 -0.02 11.29
C ALA A 432 4.45 1.36 11.40
N ARG A 433 3.12 1.42 11.58
CA ARG A 433 2.42 2.67 11.91
C ARG A 433 2.93 3.23 13.24
N ARG A 434 3.01 2.43 14.30
CA ARG A 434 3.55 2.83 15.62
C ARG A 434 5.00 3.31 15.62
N SER A 435 5.89 2.76 14.79
CA SER A 435 7.28 3.19 14.72
C SER A 435 7.44 4.57 14.07
N VAL A 436 6.58 4.91 13.09
CA VAL A 436 6.50 6.26 12.53
C VAL A 436 5.98 7.26 13.57
N GLN A 437 5.19 6.80 14.55
CA GLN A 437 4.61 7.69 15.58
C GLN A 437 5.63 8.41 16.49
N TRP A 438 6.88 7.94 16.54
CA TRP A 438 7.89 8.45 17.48
C TRP A 438 8.73 9.62 16.94
N ARG A 439 8.65 9.96 15.64
CA ARG A 439 9.31 11.16 15.11
C ARG A 439 8.26 12.24 14.86
N LEU A 440 8.19 13.22 15.76
CA LEU A 440 7.45 14.45 15.53
C LEU A 440 8.12 15.21 14.36
N MET A 441 7.45 15.28 13.21
CA MET A 441 7.98 15.90 11.99
C MET A 441 7.57 17.37 11.83
N GLY A 442 7.19 18.04 12.92
CA GLY A 442 6.86 19.46 12.90
C GLY A 442 8.10 20.35 12.81
N LEU A 443 7.98 21.51 12.18
CA LEU A 443 9.04 22.52 12.05
C LEU A 443 9.53 23.02 13.43
N GLN A 444 8.64 23.13 14.42
CA GLN A 444 9.00 23.45 15.81
C GLN A 444 9.96 22.44 16.46
N HIS A 445 9.93 21.18 16.01
CA HIS A 445 10.74 20.10 16.56
C HIS A 445 11.97 19.80 15.69
N HIS A 446 12.16 20.54 14.60
CA HIS A 446 13.32 20.37 13.71
C HIS A 446 14.60 20.79 14.43
N ASP A 447 15.60 19.91 14.42
CA ASP A 447 16.91 20.22 14.96
C ASP A 447 17.68 21.09 13.94
N PRO A 448 18.06 22.33 14.29
CA PRO A 448 18.73 23.26 13.38
C PRO A 448 20.13 22.79 12.91
N SER A 449 20.68 21.73 13.49
CA SER A 449 21.93 21.09 13.04
C SER A 449 21.73 20.11 11.88
N THR A 450 20.49 19.75 11.55
CA THR A 450 20.14 18.77 10.52
C THR A 450 19.63 19.44 9.23
N GLU A 451 19.74 18.73 8.11
CA GLU A 451 19.21 19.16 6.80
C GLU A 451 17.70 19.45 6.91
N LEU A 452 17.27 20.63 6.46
CA LEU A 452 15.84 20.96 6.40
C LEU A 452 15.26 20.37 5.12
N ARG A 453 14.24 19.52 5.26
CA ARG A 453 13.61 18.82 4.14
C ARG A 453 12.20 19.32 3.89
N LEU A 454 11.94 19.75 2.66
CA LEU A 454 10.66 20.29 2.22
C LEU A 454 10.09 19.42 1.09
N VAL A 455 8.80 19.13 1.13
CA VAL A 455 8.07 18.57 -0.02
C VAL A 455 7.19 19.66 -0.59
N VAL A 456 7.27 19.91 -1.89
CA VAL A 456 6.52 20.98 -2.53
C VAL A 456 5.70 20.39 -3.67
N GLY A 457 4.38 20.53 -3.62
CA GLY A 457 3.51 20.18 -4.72
C GLY A 457 3.57 21.23 -5.83
N LEU A 458 3.55 20.82 -7.09
CA LEU A 458 3.48 21.71 -8.25
C LEU A 458 2.26 21.36 -9.11
N HIS A 459 1.38 22.34 -9.37
CA HIS A 459 0.30 22.19 -10.35
C HIS A 459 0.81 22.34 -11.78
N GLY A 460 1.88 23.14 -11.97
CA GLY A 460 2.46 23.41 -13.28
C GLY A 460 3.69 24.32 -13.21
N PRO A 461 4.25 24.75 -14.36
CA PRO A 461 5.45 25.58 -14.44
C PRO A 461 5.27 26.98 -13.81
N GLN A 462 4.04 27.46 -13.68
CA GLN A 462 3.75 28.75 -13.04
C GLN A 462 4.10 28.81 -11.54
N ASP A 463 4.19 27.68 -10.87
CA ASP A 463 4.47 27.61 -9.42
C ASP A 463 5.97 27.66 -9.12
N VAL A 464 6.82 27.39 -10.12
CA VAL A 464 8.28 27.31 -9.98
C VAL A 464 8.92 28.63 -9.51
N PRO A 465 8.55 29.82 -10.02
CA PRO A 465 9.10 31.08 -9.53
C PRO A 465 8.81 31.33 -8.04
N THR A 466 7.62 30.94 -7.58
CA THR A 466 7.19 31.10 -6.19
C THR A 466 7.90 30.09 -5.29
N LEU A 467 8.13 28.87 -5.79
CA LEU A 467 9.01 27.91 -5.14
C LEU A 467 10.44 28.45 -5.03
N ALA A 468 11.04 28.95 -6.11
CA ALA A 468 12.38 29.52 -6.12
C ALA A 468 12.54 30.64 -5.08
N TYR A 469 11.53 31.50 -4.96
CA TYR A 469 11.49 32.54 -3.92
C TYR A 469 11.54 31.94 -2.50
N LEU A 470 10.70 30.94 -2.21
CA LEU A 470 10.64 30.33 -0.88
C LEU A 470 11.91 29.54 -0.56
N MET A 471 12.50 28.86 -1.53
CA MET A 471 13.80 28.17 -1.36
C MET A 471 14.91 29.16 -1.00
N GLU A 472 14.96 30.30 -1.69
CA GLU A 472 15.95 31.34 -1.42
C GLU A 472 15.71 31.98 -0.05
N ALA A 473 14.46 32.27 0.31
CA ALA A 473 14.11 32.87 1.59
C ALA A 473 14.39 31.94 2.78
N LEU A 474 14.33 30.61 2.59
CA LEU A 474 14.60 29.60 3.62
C LEU A 474 16.06 29.16 3.67
N ARG A 475 16.91 29.64 2.76
CA ARG A 475 18.35 29.35 2.77
C ARG A 475 19.02 30.05 3.95
N TRP A 476 19.62 29.31 4.88
CA TRP A 476 20.51 29.89 5.89
C TRP A 476 21.98 29.77 5.42
N GLY A 477 22.64 30.89 5.13
CA GLY A 477 24.09 30.96 4.92
C GLY A 477 24.84 31.16 6.24
N GLY A 478 25.50 30.13 6.78
CA GLY A 478 26.27 30.31 8.02
C GLY A 478 26.77 29.07 8.78
N GLY A 479 26.34 27.85 8.44
CA GLY A 479 26.93 26.66 9.05
C GLY A 479 26.17 25.37 8.76
N GLY A 480 26.73 24.51 7.90
CA GLY A 480 26.47 23.08 7.78
C GLY A 480 25.08 22.58 7.33
N GLY A 481 24.00 23.36 7.49
CA GLY A 481 22.64 22.94 7.15
C GLY A 481 22.34 23.11 5.66
N GLU A 482 22.28 22.00 4.92
CA GLU A 482 21.77 21.99 3.55
C GLU A 482 20.23 22.05 3.55
N LEU A 483 19.64 22.70 2.54
CA LEU A 483 18.20 22.67 2.28
C LEU A 483 17.94 21.60 1.22
N ALA A 484 17.08 20.62 1.50
CA ALA A 484 16.63 19.66 0.50
C ALA A 484 15.16 19.86 0.17
N VAL A 485 14.87 19.98 -1.12
CA VAL A 485 13.53 20.25 -1.65
C VAL A 485 13.13 19.14 -2.59
N TYR A 486 12.01 18.50 -2.29
CA TYR A 486 11.40 17.44 -3.08
C TYR A 486 10.21 18.05 -3.83
N ALA A 487 10.44 18.43 -5.09
CA ALA A 487 9.42 18.99 -5.97
C ALA A 487 8.58 17.86 -6.57
N VAL A 488 7.30 17.79 -6.18
CA VAL A 488 6.35 16.75 -6.60
C VAL A 488 5.43 17.32 -7.67
N ASP A 489 5.60 16.84 -8.91
CA ASP A 489 4.69 17.16 -10.02
C ASP A 489 3.34 16.47 -9.76
N MET A 490 2.27 17.24 -9.57
CA MET A 490 0.92 16.73 -9.28
C MET A 490 0.13 16.54 -10.57
N VAL A 491 0.01 15.28 -11.02
CA VAL A 491 -0.62 14.94 -12.30
C VAL A 491 -1.83 14.04 -12.08
N GLN A 492 -2.98 14.41 -12.64
CA GLN A 492 -4.17 13.57 -12.57
C GLN A 492 -4.01 12.33 -13.46
N LEU A 493 -4.25 11.15 -12.87
CA LEU A 493 -4.39 9.90 -13.61
C LEU A 493 -5.76 9.84 -14.31
N THR A 494 -5.77 10.12 -15.61
CA THR A 494 -6.90 9.93 -16.55
C THR A 494 -6.77 8.62 -17.34
N ASP A 495 -7.83 8.15 -17.98
CA ASP A 495 -7.80 6.94 -18.83
C ASP A 495 -6.75 7.01 -19.96
N GLN A 496 -6.43 8.22 -20.44
CA GLN A 496 -5.40 8.47 -21.45
C GLN A 496 -3.99 8.36 -20.87
N THR A 497 -3.73 9.05 -19.75
CA THR A 497 -2.43 8.96 -19.05
C THR A 497 -2.15 7.55 -18.53
N ALA A 498 -3.18 6.81 -18.06
CA ALA A 498 -3.04 5.43 -17.60
C ALA A 498 -2.63 4.45 -18.71
N ALA A 499 -3.03 4.72 -19.96
CA ALA A 499 -2.63 3.95 -21.13
C ALA A 499 -1.18 4.25 -21.57
N ALA A 500 -0.65 5.41 -21.18
CA ALA A 500 0.65 5.95 -21.58
C ALA A 500 1.75 5.78 -20.50
N ILE A 501 1.50 5.03 -19.42
CA ILE A 501 2.51 4.76 -18.39
C ILE A 501 3.45 3.64 -18.86
N VAL A 502 4.73 3.96 -19.03
CA VAL A 502 5.80 2.97 -19.18
C VAL A 502 6.55 2.88 -17.85
N LYS A 503 6.65 1.66 -17.29
CA LYS A 503 7.43 1.41 -16.07
C LYS A 503 8.92 1.45 -16.41
N GLY A 504 9.61 2.49 -15.97
CA GLY A 504 11.06 2.50 -15.84
C GLY A 504 11.46 1.88 -14.50
N GLY A 505 12.48 1.02 -14.50
CA GLY A 505 12.98 0.40 -13.27
C GLY A 505 13.70 1.40 -12.38
N GLY A 506 13.07 1.82 -11.27
CA GLY A 506 13.72 2.60 -10.21
C GLY A 506 12.80 3.63 -9.55
N PHE A 507 13.28 4.23 -8.45
CA PHE A 507 12.59 5.31 -7.69
C PHE A 507 12.29 6.56 -8.55
N ASP A 508 12.85 6.63 -9.76
CA ASP A 508 12.78 7.75 -10.71
C ASP A 508 12.05 7.40 -12.03
N GLY A 509 11.43 6.22 -12.13
CA GLY A 509 11.06 5.62 -13.41
C GLY A 509 9.57 5.53 -13.73
N VAL A 510 8.82 6.62 -13.68
CA VAL A 510 7.49 6.66 -14.36
C VAL A 510 7.57 7.69 -15.47
N THR A 511 7.80 7.21 -16.69
CA THR A 511 7.65 8.02 -17.90
C THR A 511 6.19 8.00 -18.30
N VAL A 512 5.55 9.15 -18.16
CA VAL A 512 4.21 9.39 -18.69
C VAL A 512 4.41 9.83 -20.14
N VAL A 513 3.93 9.03 -21.09
CA VAL A 513 4.06 9.28 -22.55
C VAL A 513 2.92 10.16 -23.07
N ASP A 514 2.12 10.75 -22.18
CA ASP A 514 1.15 11.77 -22.53
C ASP A 514 1.87 13.07 -22.92
N GLU A 515 1.56 13.61 -24.10
CA GLU A 515 2.29 14.73 -24.70
C GLU A 515 2.16 16.02 -23.86
N GLU A 516 0.98 16.29 -23.29
CA GLU A 516 0.75 17.47 -22.45
C GLU A 516 1.49 17.35 -21.10
N VAL A 517 1.45 16.17 -20.48
CA VAL A 517 2.15 15.91 -19.20
C VAL A 517 3.66 15.93 -19.39
N SER A 518 4.16 15.38 -20.50
CA SER A 518 5.59 15.36 -20.83
C SER A 518 6.12 16.77 -21.07
N GLU A 519 5.42 17.60 -21.85
CA GLU A 519 5.77 19.00 -22.07
C GLU A 519 5.74 19.81 -20.76
N MET A 520 4.70 19.64 -19.94
CA MET A 520 4.63 20.29 -18.63
C MET A 520 5.82 19.92 -17.73
N ARG A 521 6.14 18.63 -17.63
CA ARG A 521 7.27 18.14 -16.83
C ARG A 521 8.60 18.66 -17.36
N LYS A 522 8.75 18.75 -18.68
CA LYS A 522 9.95 19.29 -19.34
C LYS A 522 10.13 20.77 -18.99
N LEU A 523 9.08 21.59 -19.12
CA LEU A 523 9.10 23.01 -18.77
C LEU A 523 9.45 23.24 -17.29
N ILE A 524 8.88 22.44 -16.38
CA ILE A 524 9.22 22.51 -14.95
C ILE A 524 10.69 22.13 -14.73
N GLY A 525 11.19 21.12 -15.45
CA GLY A 525 12.59 20.68 -15.36
C GLY A 525 13.56 21.75 -15.80
N GLU A 526 13.35 22.30 -17.00
CA GLU A 526 14.16 23.39 -17.53
C GLU A 526 14.19 24.59 -16.58
N ALA A 527 13.05 24.96 -15.99
CA ALA A 527 12.97 26.06 -15.02
C ALA A 527 13.74 25.79 -13.71
N LEU A 528 13.70 24.55 -13.19
CA LEU A 528 14.44 24.17 -11.98
C LEU A 528 15.95 24.02 -12.24
N ASP A 529 16.33 23.54 -13.41
CA ASP A 529 17.74 23.42 -13.83
C ASP A 529 18.39 24.79 -13.99
N VAL A 530 17.66 25.76 -14.55
CA VAL A 530 18.09 27.18 -14.61
C VAL A 530 18.33 27.74 -13.21
N TYR A 531 17.42 27.49 -12.26
CA TYR A 531 17.60 27.92 -10.87
C TYR A 531 18.87 27.30 -10.23
N GLN A 532 19.10 26.00 -10.43
CA GLN A 532 20.31 25.34 -9.91
C GLN A 532 21.59 25.91 -10.52
N ALA A 533 21.60 26.20 -11.82
CA ALA A 533 22.75 26.73 -12.54
C ALA A 533 23.13 28.17 -12.16
N GLU A 534 22.16 29.02 -11.81
CA GLU A 534 22.38 30.47 -11.61
C GLU A 534 22.65 30.91 -10.16
N GLY A 535 22.45 30.03 -9.17
CA GLY A 535 22.65 30.39 -7.76
C GLY A 535 22.20 29.38 -6.70
N GLY A 536 22.02 28.11 -7.06
CA GLY A 536 21.52 27.06 -6.15
C GLY A 536 22.57 26.45 -5.21
N GLU A 537 23.72 27.08 -4.98
CA GLU A 537 24.73 26.52 -4.07
C GLU A 537 24.15 26.37 -2.65
N GLY A 538 24.08 25.11 -2.17
CA GLY A 538 23.53 24.76 -0.85
C GLY A 538 22.07 24.27 -0.82
N VAL A 539 21.37 24.22 -1.97
CA VAL A 539 20.00 23.68 -2.07
C VAL A 539 19.98 22.43 -2.96
N LYS A 540 19.60 21.28 -2.42
CA LYS A 540 19.41 20.03 -3.15
C LYS A 540 17.97 19.92 -3.61
N VAL A 541 17.71 20.06 -4.91
CA VAL A 541 16.36 19.83 -5.46
C VAL A 541 16.27 18.43 -6.06
N ARG A 542 15.26 17.67 -5.65
CA ARG A 542 14.90 16.36 -6.22
C ARG A 542 13.50 16.45 -6.80
N ARG A 543 13.31 15.90 -7.99
CA ARG A 543 12.00 15.86 -8.65
C ARG A 543 11.33 14.53 -8.41
N LEU A 544 10.03 14.56 -8.17
CA LEU A 544 9.17 13.41 -7.93
C LEU A 544 7.86 13.58 -8.72
N LEU A 545 7.12 12.49 -8.89
CA LEU A 545 5.82 12.47 -9.55
C LEU A 545 4.75 11.90 -8.62
N ALA A 546 3.65 12.63 -8.44
CA ALA A 546 2.40 12.11 -7.91
C ALA A 546 1.40 11.92 -9.05
N LEU A 547 1.22 10.67 -9.51
CA LEU A 547 0.33 10.31 -10.61
C LEU A 547 -0.84 9.47 -10.09
N SER A 548 -1.94 10.15 -9.76
CA SER A 548 -3.12 9.53 -9.13
C SER A 548 -4.41 10.28 -9.45
N SER A 549 -5.55 9.67 -9.14
CA SER A 549 -6.84 10.37 -9.14
C SER A 549 -6.84 11.48 -8.06
N PHE A 550 -7.57 12.59 -8.25
CA PHE A 550 -7.63 13.66 -7.24
C PHE A 550 -8.02 13.17 -5.82
N PRO A 551 -8.99 12.25 -5.66
CA PRO A 551 -9.30 11.67 -4.35
C PRO A 551 -8.13 10.98 -3.66
N ASP A 552 -7.16 10.42 -4.42
CA ASP A 552 -6.06 9.58 -3.90
C ASP A 552 -4.70 10.30 -3.89
N MET A 553 -4.55 11.38 -4.67
CA MET A 553 -3.27 12.10 -4.84
C MET A 553 -2.68 12.62 -3.52
N HIS A 554 -3.51 12.98 -2.55
CA HIS A 554 -3.07 13.34 -1.20
C HIS A 554 -2.25 12.22 -0.54
N SER A 555 -2.57 10.94 -0.79
CA SER A 555 -1.84 9.80 -0.24
C SER A 555 -0.43 9.72 -0.82
N ASP A 556 -0.26 10.02 -2.10
CA ASP A 556 1.07 10.04 -2.73
C ASP A 556 1.92 11.17 -2.17
N ILE A 557 1.34 12.37 -1.98
CA ILE A 557 2.04 13.50 -1.36
C ILE A 557 2.46 13.18 0.08
N CYS A 558 1.57 12.56 0.86
CA CYS A 558 1.88 12.15 2.23
C CYS A 558 2.99 11.07 2.26
N ILE A 559 2.94 10.07 1.37
CA ILE A 559 4.00 9.07 1.23
C ILE A 559 5.33 9.74 0.86
N CYS A 560 5.34 10.69 -0.09
CA CYS A 560 6.54 11.47 -0.41
C CYS A 560 7.08 12.24 0.80
N ALA A 561 6.20 12.82 1.62
CA ALA A 561 6.58 13.51 2.85
C ALA A 561 7.17 12.57 3.91
N GLU A 562 6.62 11.36 4.07
CA GLU A 562 7.16 10.33 4.96
C GLU A 562 8.52 9.81 4.48
N ASP A 563 8.63 9.45 3.20
CA ASP A 563 9.84 8.91 2.58
C ASP A 563 10.99 9.94 2.59
N ALA A 564 10.67 11.20 2.29
CA ALA A 564 11.64 12.30 2.37
C ALA A 564 12.02 12.64 3.83
N MET A 565 11.21 12.23 4.80
CA MET A 565 11.23 12.77 6.16
C MET A 565 11.14 14.31 6.15
N ALA A 566 10.12 14.84 5.46
CA ALA A 566 9.92 16.28 5.31
C ALA A 566 9.41 16.92 6.61
N ALA A 567 9.98 18.08 6.97
CA ALA A 567 9.51 18.88 8.11
C ALA A 567 8.30 19.77 7.74
N LEU A 568 8.13 20.05 6.45
CA LEU A 568 7.06 20.90 5.93
C LEU A 568 6.67 20.48 4.51
N VAL A 569 5.36 20.34 4.29
CA VAL A 569 4.78 20.21 2.94
C VAL A 569 4.24 21.57 2.51
N LEU A 570 4.64 22.07 1.34
CA LEU A 570 4.12 23.29 0.74
C LEU A 570 3.21 22.94 -0.45
N LEU A 571 1.99 23.47 -0.44
CA LEU A 571 1.02 23.30 -1.51
C LEU A 571 0.63 24.65 -2.11
N PRO A 572 0.59 24.79 -3.45
CA PRO A 572 0.01 25.96 -4.08
C PRO A 572 -1.49 26.01 -3.81
N PHE A 573 -2.03 27.23 -3.74
CA PHE A 573 -3.46 27.44 -3.62
C PHE A 573 -4.17 27.03 -4.92
N HIS A 574 -5.38 26.48 -4.79
CA HIS A 574 -6.13 25.94 -5.93
C HIS A 574 -6.70 27.02 -6.87
N LYS A 575 -6.71 28.30 -6.45
CA LYS A 575 -7.07 29.46 -7.27
C LYS A 575 -5.80 30.21 -7.67
N ALA A 576 -5.67 30.56 -8.95
CA ALA A 576 -4.58 31.39 -9.47
C ALA A 576 -5.06 32.82 -9.72
N GLN A 577 -4.15 33.79 -9.62
CA GLN A 577 -4.45 35.19 -9.93
C GLN A 577 -4.47 35.45 -11.45
N ARG A 578 -5.55 36.06 -11.92
CA ARG A 578 -5.73 36.51 -13.31
C ARG A 578 -5.01 37.85 -13.55
N LEU A 579 -4.91 38.25 -14.82
CA LEU A 579 -4.24 39.50 -15.23
C LEU A 579 -4.94 40.77 -14.71
N ASP A 580 -6.24 40.68 -14.42
CA ASP A 580 -7.05 41.76 -13.83
C ASP A 580 -6.87 41.88 -12.30
N GLY A 581 -6.02 41.03 -11.70
CA GLY A 581 -5.79 40.98 -10.26
C GLY A 581 -6.81 40.15 -9.48
N SER A 582 -7.89 39.70 -10.13
CA SER A 582 -8.90 38.82 -9.52
C SER A 582 -8.40 37.37 -9.41
N MET A 583 -8.98 36.59 -8.51
CA MET A 583 -8.68 35.16 -8.38
C MET A 583 -9.62 34.36 -9.29
N ASP A 584 -9.08 33.32 -9.95
CA ASP A 584 -9.88 32.40 -10.75
C ASP A 584 -10.80 31.52 -9.89
N ALA A 585 -11.78 30.85 -10.51
CA ALA A 585 -12.71 29.94 -9.84
C ALA A 585 -12.01 28.75 -9.14
N GLY A 586 -10.79 28.43 -9.60
CA GLY A 586 -9.92 27.41 -9.04
C GLY A 586 -10.32 25.99 -9.41
N HIS A 587 -9.39 25.05 -9.24
CA HIS A 587 -9.61 23.66 -9.60
C HIS A 587 -10.15 22.86 -8.40
N PHE A 588 -11.37 22.32 -8.52
CA PHE A 588 -12.00 21.54 -7.43
C PHE A 588 -11.15 20.33 -7.00
N GLY A 589 -10.49 19.67 -7.95
CA GLY A 589 -9.58 18.55 -7.68
C GLY A 589 -8.42 18.93 -6.76
N PHE A 590 -7.74 20.06 -7.01
CA PHE A 590 -6.63 20.51 -6.17
C PHE A 590 -7.12 21.06 -4.82
N ARG A 591 -8.32 21.64 -4.77
CA ARG A 591 -8.97 22.00 -3.51
C ARG A 591 -9.15 20.77 -2.61
N LEU A 592 -9.65 19.66 -3.18
CA LEU A 592 -9.80 18.39 -2.45
C LEU A 592 -8.46 17.85 -1.95
N VAL A 593 -7.42 17.90 -2.78
CA VAL A 593 -6.06 17.50 -2.40
C VAL A 593 -5.55 18.33 -1.23
N ASN A 594 -5.61 19.67 -1.31
CA ASN A 594 -5.18 20.56 -0.23
C ASN A 594 -5.94 20.26 1.07
N GLN A 595 -7.25 20.06 1.00
CA GLN A 595 -8.07 19.72 2.18
C GLN A 595 -7.67 18.40 2.82
N LYS A 596 -7.37 17.37 2.02
CA LYS A 596 -6.94 16.06 2.52
C LYS A 596 -5.51 16.08 3.05
N VAL A 597 -4.57 16.74 2.37
CA VAL A 597 -3.19 16.87 2.87
C VAL A 597 -3.16 17.64 4.19
N LEU A 598 -3.92 18.74 4.32
CA LEU A 598 -4.06 19.46 5.58
C LEU A 598 -4.64 18.62 6.74
N GLN A 599 -5.32 17.50 6.45
CA GLN A 599 -5.86 16.58 7.46
C GLN A 599 -4.92 15.40 7.74
N LEU A 600 -4.25 14.90 6.71
CA LEU A 600 -3.55 13.61 6.72
C LEU A 600 -2.03 13.73 6.63
N ALA A 601 -1.46 14.92 6.45
CA ALA A 601 0.00 15.06 6.34
C ALA A 601 0.72 14.61 7.62
N PRO A 602 1.87 13.91 7.49
CA PRO A 602 2.68 13.46 8.62
C PRO A 602 3.55 14.56 9.23
N CYS A 603 3.47 15.80 8.72
CA CYS A 603 4.28 16.95 9.13
C CYS A 603 3.50 18.26 8.99
N SER A 604 4.14 19.39 9.26
CA SER A 604 3.51 20.70 9.14
C SER A 604 3.17 20.99 7.67
N VAL A 605 2.09 21.74 7.42
CA VAL A 605 1.61 22.00 6.06
C VAL A 605 1.50 23.50 5.84
N GLY A 606 2.01 23.99 4.72
CA GLY A 606 1.85 25.36 4.26
C GLY A 606 1.04 25.41 2.97
N VAL A 607 0.08 26.33 2.87
CA VAL A 607 -0.63 26.64 1.62
C VAL A 607 -0.22 28.03 1.15
N VAL A 608 0.29 28.11 -0.08
CA VAL A 608 0.81 29.35 -0.68
C VAL A 608 -0.22 29.94 -1.63
N VAL A 609 -0.70 31.14 -1.30
CA VAL A 609 -1.51 31.97 -2.20
C VAL A 609 -0.58 32.93 -2.92
N ASP A 610 -0.26 32.59 -4.18
CA ASP A 610 0.65 33.37 -5.00
C ASP A 610 -0.06 34.56 -5.66
N ARG A 611 0.46 35.76 -5.42
CA ARG A 611 0.06 37.01 -6.08
C ARG A 611 1.22 37.67 -6.83
N GLY A 612 2.03 36.84 -7.48
CA GLY A 612 3.21 37.27 -8.23
C GLY A 612 4.47 37.39 -7.37
N LEU A 613 4.59 36.57 -6.31
CA LEU A 613 5.76 36.53 -5.44
C LEU A 613 7.04 36.27 -6.25
N GLY A 614 6.96 35.43 -7.27
CA GLY A 614 8.04 35.18 -8.23
C GLY A 614 8.03 36.02 -9.52
N LYS A 615 6.94 36.73 -9.87
CA LYS A 615 6.82 37.50 -11.13
C LYS A 615 7.48 38.88 -11.07
N HIS A 616 7.52 39.50 -9.89
CA HIS A 616 8.23 40.76 -9.66
C HIS A 616 9.70 40.58 -9.27
N ALA A 617 10.16 39.33 -9.19
CA ALA A 617 11.56 39.00 -9.33
C ALA A 617 11.93 39.05 -10.83
N THR A 618 11.92 40.25 -11.41
CA THR A 618 12.74 40.49 -12.60
C THR A 618 14.19 40.15 -12.25
N ARG A 619 15.04 40.01 -13.27
CA ARG A 619 16.51 39.84 -13.13
C ARG A 619 17.14 40.83 -12.11
N GLU A 620 16.47 41.96 -11.86
CA GLU A 620 16.78 42.98 -10.84
C GLU A 620 16.26 42.68 -9.42
N GLY A 621 15.15 41.95 -9.23
CA GLY A 621 14.57 41.61 -7.93
C GLY A 621 15.25 40.41 -7.24
N GLN A 622 15.72 39.42 -8.01
CA GLN A 622 16.62 38.37 -7.51
C GLN A 622 18.03 38.91 -7.25
N ALA A 623 18.51 39.86 -8.08
CA ALA A 623 19.71 40.63 -7.78
C ALA A 623 19.53 41.49 -6.53
N ALA A 624 18.37 42.11 -6.29
CA ALA A 624 18.09 42.92 -5.10
C ALA A 624 18.06 42.12 -3.78
N ILE A 625 17.59 40.86 -3.80
CA ILE A 625 17.72 39.93 -2.68
C ILE A 625 19.19 39.54 -2.45
N ARG A 626 19.98 39.39 -3.54
CA ARG A 626 21.45 39.17 -3.48
C ARG A 626 22.23 40.44 -3.08
N ASP A 627 21.73 41.63 -3.39
CA ASP A 627 22.34 42.96 -3.17
C ASP A 627 21.86 43.66 -1.88
N GLY A 628 21.06 42.98 -1.05
CA GLY A 628 20.69 43.46 0.29
C GLY A 628 19.57 44.51 0.35
N GLN A 629 18.81 44.74 -0.74
CA GLN A 629 17.56 45.49 -0.67
C GLN A 629 16.44 44.57 -0.16
N GLY A 630 16.42 44.35 1.16
CA GLY A 630 15.60 43.30 1.76
C GLY A 630 14.10 43.41 1.45
N GLN A 631 13.46 42.27 1.20
CA GLN A 631 12.00 42.21 1.04
C GLN A 631 11.29 42.19 2.39
N ALA A 632 10.19 42.94 2.49
CA ALA A 632 9.40 43.03 3.71
C ALA A 632 8.43 41.85 3.83
N VAL A 633 8.67 41.00 4.82
CA VAL A 633 7.79 39.89 5.23
C VAL A 633 7.17 40.23 6.57
N VAL A 634 5.87 39.96 6.74
CA VAL A 634 5.19 40.10 8.03
C VAL A 634 4.65 38.75 8.48
N VAL A 635 4.91 38.40 9.73
CA VAL A 635 4.27 37.26 10.39
C VAL A 635 3.24 37.78 11.38
N VAL A 636 2.01 37.28 11.28
CA VAL A 636 0.90 37.67 12.17
C VAL A 636 0.78 36.63 13.27
N PHE A 637 0.87 37.08 14.52
CA PHE A 637 0.73 36.25 15.71
C PHE A 637 -0.46 36.74 16.54
N ILE A 638 -1.54 35.96 16.54
CA ILE A 638 -2.73 36.20 17.37
C ILE A 638 -2.71 35.26 18.59
N GLY A 639 -2.18 34.04 18.42
CA GLY A 639 -2.04 33.01 19.45
C GLY A 639 -2.59 31.66 18.97
N GLY A 640 -1.89 30.57 19.30
CA GLY A 640 -2.29 29.21 18.95
C GLY A 640 -1.18 28.36 18.32
N ALA A 641 -1.45 27.08 18.19
CA ALA A 641 -0.55 26.07 17.61
C ALA A 641 0.02 26.46 16.24
N ASP A 642 -0.86 26.81 15.32
CA ASP A 642 -0.50 27.19 13.96
C ASP A 642 0.30 28.49 13.90
N ASP A 643 -0.05 29.49 14.73
CA ASP A 643 0.67 30.77 14.81
C ASP A 643 2.10 30.57 15.35
N ARG A 644 2.31 29.65 16.29
CA ARG A 644 3.66 29.27 16.78
C ARG A 644 4.49 28.60 15.68
N GLU A 645 3.86 27.81 14.82
CA GLU A 645 4.53 27.16 13.69
C GLU A 645 4.90 28.19 12.62
N ALA A 646 3.96 29.09 12.30
CA ALA A 646 4.19 30.23 11.42
C ALA A 646 5.34 31.12 11.91
N LEU A 647 5.42 31.37 13.22
CA LEU A 647 6.50 32.14 13.84
C LEU A 647 7.85 31.41 13.73
N THR A 648 7.88 30.09 13.89
CA THR A 648 9.09 29.28 13.67
C THR A 648 9.57 29.34 12.22
N LEU A 649 8.64 29.24 11.26
CA LEU A 649 8.96 29.38 9.83
C LEU A 649 9.48 30.77 9.50
N ALA A 650 8.83 31.81 10.01
CA ALA A 650 9.30 33.18 9.86
C ALA A 650 10.68 33.37 10.49
N ALA A 651 10.92 32.80 11.68
CA ALA A 651 12.24 32.79 12.31
C ALA A 651 13.30 32.20 11.38
N LEU A 652 12.99 31.12 10.66
CA LEU A 652 13.86 30.49 9.67
C LEU A 652 14.18 31.45 8.50
N MET A 653 13.18 32.18 8.00
CA MET A 653 13.36 33.15 6.91
C MET A 653 14.18 34.38 7.34
N SER A 654 14.07 34.81 8.60
CA SER A 654 14.76 36.01 9.12
C SER A 654 16.29 35.93 9.09
N LYS A 655 16.82 34.73 8.88
CA LYS A 655 18.25 34.44 8.91
C LYS A 655 18.91 34.70 7.55
N HIS A 656 18.11 34.80 6.50
CA HIS A 656 18.58 35.20 5.19
C HIS A 656 18.80 36.73 5.17
N PRO A 657 19.97 37.22 4.73
CA PRO A 657 20.29 38.66 4.77
C PRO A 657 19.38 39.52 3.88
N GLY A 658 18.76 38.92 2.87
CA GLY A 658 17.79 39.59 1.98
C GLY A 658 16.35 39.64 2.48
N VAL A 659 16.05 39.15 3.70
CA VAL A 659 14.68 39.12 4.25
C VAL A 659 14.57 40.09 5.43
N ARG A 660 13.67 41.07 5.33
CA ARG A 660 13.30 41.99 6.42
C ARG A 660 11.99 41.51 7.04
N LEU A 661 12.09 40.74 8.12
CA LEU A 661 10.92 40.22 8.81
C LEU A 661 10.39 41.21 9.86
N THR A 662 9.07 41.37 9.94
CA THR A 662 8.37 42.03 11.06
C THR A 662 7.40 41.05 11.72
N ALA A 663 7.48 40.90 13.04
CA ALA A 663 6.51 40.15 13.83
C ALA A 663 5.40 41.08 14.31
N LEU A 664 4.18 40.89 13.79
CA LEU A 664 2.97 41.59 14.22
C LEU A 664 2.27 40.76 15.31
N ARG A 665 2.33 41.20 16.57
CA ARG A 665 1.54 40.63 17.66
C ARG A 665 0.21 41.36 17.77
N VAL A 666 -0.88 40.63 17.63
CA VAL A 666 -2.24 41.15 17.76
C VAL A 666 -2.79 40.70 19.11
N VAL A 667 -3.15 41.66 19.95
CA VAL A 667 -3.67 41.40 21.30
C VAL A 667 -5.07 41.99 21.43
N GLN A 668 -5.94 41.34 22.20
CA GLN A 668 -7.27 41.88 22.45
C GLN A 668 -7.21 43.12 23.36
N ASN A 669 -7.95 44.17 23.01
CA ASN A 669 -8.09 45.38 23.81
C ASN A 669 -8.63 45.07 25.23
N ALA A 670 -8.09 45.73 26.27
CA ALA A 670 -8.47 45.48 27.67
C ALA A 670 -9.98 45.71 27.94
N THR A 671 -10.58 46.69 27.26
CA THR A 671 -12.03 46.97 27.32
C THR A 671 -12.86 45.88 26.64
N ALA A 672 -12.36 45.30 25.54
CA ALA A 672 -12.99 44.20 24.84
C ALA A 672 -12.85 42.88 25.63
N GLN A 673 -11.70 42.62 26.25
CA GLN A 673 -11.50 41.51 27.19
C GLN A 673 -12.46 41.58 28.37
N ALA A 674 -12.64 42.77 28.97
CA ALA A 674 -13.60 42.97 30.06
C ALA A 674 -15.04 42.71 29.61
N ARG A 675 -15.42 43.15 28.39
CA ARG A 675 -16.73 42.86 27.81
C ARG A 675 -16.93 41.38 27.49
N ALA A 676 -15.92 40.68 26.98
CA ALA A 676 -15.98 39.26 26.70
C ALA A 676 -16.20 38.46 27.99
N LYS A 677 -15.43 38.76 29.04
CA LYS A 677 -15.59 38.18 30.40
C LYS A 677 -16.95 38.51 31.04
N ALA A 678 -17.49 39.70 30.77
CA ALA A 678 -18.83 40.09 31.20
C ALA A 678 -19.94 39.35 30.44
N ARG A 679 -19.75 39.06 29.14
CA ARG A 679 -20.71 38.29 28.32
C ARG A 679 -20.78 36.83 28.71
N THR A 680 -19.64 36.20 29.03
CA THR A 680 -19.61 34.81 29.50
C THR A 680 -20.25 34.65 30.88
N SER A 681 -19.96 35.57 31.82
CA SER A 681 -20.60 35.56 33.14
C SER A 681 -22.11 35.85 33.12
N LEU A 682 -22.60 36.67 32.17
CA LEU A 682 -24.05 36.91 32.02
C LEU A 682 -24.80 35.68 31.50
N PHE A 683 -24.16 34.87 30.65
CA PHE A 683 -24.76 33.67 30.08
C PHE A 683 -24.90 32.55 31.12
N GLU A 684 -23.97 32.46 32.08
CA GLU A 684 -24.05 31.56 33.24
C GLU A 684 -25.26 31.84 34.14
N THR A 685 -25.66 33.12 34.29
CA THR A 685 -26.81 33.49 35.14
C THR A 685 -28.20 33.22 34.54
N LYS A 686 -28.32 32.89 33.25
CA LYS A 686 -29.62 32.76 32.55
C LYS A 686 -30.03 31.32 32.20
N ALA A 687 -29.13 30.34 32.38
CA ALA A 687 -29.43 28.92 32.14
C ALA A 687 -30.02 28.28 33.41
N GLY A 688 -31.22 27.68 33.30
CA GLY A 688 -31.90 27.04 34.42
C GLY A 688 -31.08 25.90 35.07
N ALA A 689 -31.31 25.70 36.38
CA ALA A 689 -30.49 24.91 37.31
C ALA A 689 -30.24 23.42 36.97
N ALA A 690 -30.82 22.87 35.89
CA ALA A 690 -30.64 21.47 35.49
C ALA A 690 -29.75 21.29 34.23
N SER A 691 -29.68 22.28 33.32
CA SER A 691 -28.76 22.25 32.17
C SER A 691 -27.39 22.88 32.48
N ALA A 692 -27.31 23.62 33.59
CA ALA A 692 -26.13 24.35 34.02
C ALA A 692 -24.96 23.44 34.46
N ALA A 693 -25.20 22.26 35.02
CA ALA A 693 -24.10 21.40 35.53
C ALA A 693 -23.29 20.73 34.41
N ALA A 694 -23.94 20.31 33.32
CA ALA A 694 -23.27 19.72 32.16
C ALA A 694 -22.62 20.77 31.26
N SER A 695 -23.25 21.95 31.10
CA SER A 695 -22.66 23.06 30.35
C SER A 695 -21.56 23.78 31.11
N ALA A 696 -21.64 23.91 32.44
CA ALA A 696 -20.60 24.53 33.26
C ALA A 696 -19.33 23.67 33.36
N ALA A 697 -19.45 22.34 33.40
CA ALA A 697 -18.30 21.44 33.36
C ALA A 697 -17.58 21.47 32.00
N ALA A 698 -18.34 21.60 30.90
CA ALA A 698 -17.79 21.77 29.56
C ALA A 698 -17.15 23.16 29.38
N SER A 699 -17.82 24.24 29.77
CA SER A 699 -17.31 25.61 29.63
C SER A 699 -16.13 25.92 30.56
N SER A 700 -16.11 25.39 31.78
CA SER A 700 -14.95 25.52 32.69
C SER A 700 -13.70 24.80 32.14
N SER A 701 -13.90 23.70 31.42
CA SER A 701 -12.80 22.93 30.80
C SER A 701 -12.22 23.63 29.56
N VAL A 702 -13.07 24.30 28.78
CA VAL A 702 -12.67 25.06 27.58
C VAL A 702 -11.97 26.37 27.98
N LEU A 703 -12.51 27.12 28.95
CA LEU A 703 -11.88 28.36 29.44
C LEU A 703 -10.52 28.08 30.11
N GLY A 704 -10.41 27.00 30.88
CA GLY A 704 -9.13 26.57 31.49
C GLY A 704 -8.10 26.12 30.45
N GLN A 705 -8.54 25.50 29.35
CA GLN A 705 -7.65 25.17 28.21
C GLN A 705 -7.20 26.41 27.44
N GLU A 706 -8.09 27.38 27.19
CA GLU A 706 -7.76 28.64 26.53
C GLU A 706 -6.75 29.47 27.33
N GLU A 707 -6.94 29.60 28.65
CA GLU A 707 -5.98 30.31 29.51
C GLU A 707 -4.62 29.58 29.58
N ALA A 708 -4.61 28.25 29.66
CA ALA A 708 -3.38 27.47 29.62
C ALA A 708 -2.65 27.62 28.26
N GLN A 709 -3.41 27.61 27.16
CA GLN A 709 -2.87 27.80 25.82
C GLN A 709 -2.31 29.22 25.63
N MET A 710 -3.00 30.24 26.15
CA MET A 710 -2.52 31.63 26.15
C MET A 710 -1.21 31.78 26.95
N GLN A 711 -1.08 31.10 28.10
CA GLN A 711 0.19 31.10 28.84
C GLN A 711 1.33 30.43 28.07
N VAL A 712 1.05 29.35 27.32
CA VAL A 712 2.04 28.70 26.45
C VAL A 712 2.43 29.63 25.30
N ASP A 713 1.46 30.28 24.69
CA ASP A 713 1.67 31.25 23.60
C ASP A 713 2.51 32.44 24.05
N ASP A 714 2.21 33.02 25.21
CA ASP A 714 2.95 34.15 25.77
C ASP A 714 4.39 33.77 26.12
N LYS A 715 4.62 32.57 26.69
CA LYS A 715 5.98 32.05 26.95
C LYS A 715 6.76 31.84 25.65
N PHE A 716 6.14 31.22 24.65
CA PHE A 716 6.75 30.96 23.35
C PHE A 716 7.12 32.27 22.65
N PHE A 717 6.19 33.24 22.62
CA PHE A 717 6.43 34.54 22.02
C PHE A 717 7.52 35.33 22.76
N ALA A 718 7.55 35.29 24.10
CA ALA A 718 8.57 35.94 24.89
C ALA A 718 9.98 35.38 24.60
N GLU A 719 10.10 34.05 24.45
CA GLU A 719 11.36 33.42 24.06
C GLU A 719 11.78 33.83 22.65
N PHE A 720 10.85 33.80 21.70
CA PHE A 720 11.07 34.26 20.33
C PHE A 720 11.54 35.72 20.28
N TYR A 721 10.83 36.61 20.99
CA TYR A 721 11.17 38.02 21.10
C TYR A 721 12.58 38.22 21.67
N ARG A 722 12.91 37.52 22.77
CA ARG A 722 14.24 37.58 23.39
C ARG A 722 15.33 37.15 22.40
N LYS A 723 15.11 36.06 21.67
CA LYS A 723 16.11 35.44 20.78
C LYS A 723 16.31 36.21 19.48
N HIS A 724 15.24 36.67 18.84
CA HIS A 724 15.29 37.21 17.47
C HIS A 724 15.03 38.71 17.37
N VAL A 725 14.27 39.33 18.30
CA VAL A 725 14.00 40.78 18.31
C VAL A 725 15.00 41.51 19.21
N ALA A 726 15.18 41.06 20.44
CA ALA A 726 16.02 41.75 21.43
C ALA A 726 17.52 41.44 21.25
N GLY A 727 17.88 40.18 21.01
CA GLY A 727 19.27 39.74 20.86
C GLY A 727 19.99 40.29 19.62
N SER A 728 19.24 40.61 18.56
CA SER A 728 19.78 41.12 17.29
C SER A 728 20.22 42.59 17.34
N ARG A 729 19.91 43.35 18.40
CA ARG A 729 20.46 44.70 18.63
C ARG A 729 21.92 44.71 19.10
N GLN A 730 22.46 43.57 19.56
CA GLN A 730 23.75 43.50 20.24
C GLN A 730 24.90 42.96 19.38
N GLN A 731 24.59 42.41 18.19
CA GLN A 731 25.58 41.93 17.22
C GLN A 731 25.68 42.92 16.06
N GLN A 732 26.76 43.71 16.02
CA GLN A 732 27.04 44.65 14.93
C GLN A 732 27.10 43.89 13.58
N GLY A 733 26.09 44.07 12.73
CA GLY A 733 26.14 43.69 11.31
C GLY A 733 24.85 43.09 10.71
N GLY A 734 23.91 42.58 11.51
CA GLY A 734 22.66 41.98 11.01
C GLY A 734 21.46 42.89 11.22
N GLY A 735 20.68 43.19 10.17
CA GLY A 735 19.43 43.93 10.29
C GLY A 735 18.45 43.21 11.22
N GLY A 736 18.20 43.77 12.41
CA GLY A 736 17.31 43.17 13.41
C GLY A 736 15.87 43.04 12.92
N MET A 737 15.17 42.02 13.41
CA MET A 737 13.77 41.75 13.10
C MET A 737 12.86 42.84 13.70
N GLY A 738 11.92 43.34 12.90
CA GLY A 738 10.92 44.32 13.33
C GLY A 738 9.90 43.70 14.29
N TYR A 739 9.39 44.50 15.23
CA TYR A 739 8.30 44.11 16.11
C TYR A 739 7.21 45.18 16.08
N LEU A 740 5.96 44.75 15.90
CA LEU A 740 4.79 45.60 15.91
C LEU A 740 3.72 44.96 16.81
N GLU A 741 3.22 45.70 17.79
CA GLU A 741 2.10 45.26 18.63
C GLU A 741 0.87 46.12 18.33
N LYS A 742 -0.28 45.47 18.12
CA LYS A 742 -1.56 46.14 17.87
C LYS A 742 -2.63 45.57 18.77
N HIS A 743 -3.36 46.45 19.44
CA HIS A 743 -4.52 46.06 20.21
C HIS A 743 -5.81 46.30 19.44
N VAL A 744 -6.66 45.27 19.35
CA VAL A 744 -7.89 45.26 18.55
C VAL A 744 -9.07 44.80 19.40
N ALA A 745 -10.26 45.33 19.14
CA ALA A 745 -11.48 45.00 19.86
C ALA A 745 -12.19 43.76 19.29
N ASP A 746 -12.22 43.63 17.96
CA ASP A 746 -12.94 42.60 17.22
C ASP A 746 -12.26 42.24 15.88
N GLY A 747 -12.87 41.31 15.14
CA GLY A 747 -12.38 40.90 13.82
C GLY A 747 -12.39 42.01 12.77
N ALA A 748 -13.30 42.99 12.86
CA ALA A 748 -13.35 44.09 11.90
C ALA A 748 -12.14 45.03 12.05
N GLU A 749 -11.76 45.36 13.29
CA GLU A 749 -10.54 46.12 13.57
C GLU A 749 -9.29 45.34 13.15
N LEU A 750 -9.26 44.01 13.32
CA LEU A 750 -8.16 43.17 12.84
C LEU A 750 -8.00 43.29 11.31
N VAL A 751 -9.09 43.17 10.55
CA VAL A 751 -9.06 43.33 9.09
C VAL A 751 -8.58 44.73 8.68
N ALA A 752 -9.02 45.77 9.39
CA ALA A 752 -8.57 47.13 9.13
C ALA A 752 -7.06 47.32 9.36
N VAL A 753 -6.51 46.72 10.43
CA VAL A 753 -5.07 46.71 10.70
C VAL A 753 -4.30 46.00 9.59
N LEU A 754 -4.75 44.82 9.15
CA LEU A 754 -4.09 44.05 8.09
C LEU A 754 -4.12 44.79 6.76
N ARG A 755 -5.25 45.43 6.39
CA ARG A 755 -5.36 46.26 5.19
C ARG A 755 -4.40 47.46 5.21
N GLY A 756 -4.14 48.03 6.38
CA GLY A 756 -3.15 49.10 6.53
C GLY A 756 -1.72 48.69 6.17
N LEU A 757 -1.39 47.40 6.30
CA LEU A 757 -0.04 46.86 6.08
C LEU A 757 0.17 46.32 4.66
N GLN A 758 -0.88 46.20 3.85
CA GLN A 758 -0.82 45.50 2.56
C GLN A 758 0.12 46.14 1.52
N ALA A 759 0.40 47.44 1.64
CA ALA A 759 1.29 48.17 0.75
C ALA A 759 2.78 48.06 1.16
N GLU A 760 3.03 47.75 2.44
CA GLU A 760 4.37 47.72 3.02
C GLU A 760 5.02 46.33 2.90
N TYR A 761 4.22 45.27 2.89
CA TYR A 761 4.68 43.88 2.94
C TYR A 761 4.28 43.09 1.69
N ARG A 762 5.20 42.24 1.20
CA ARG A 762 4.98 41.41 0.00
C ARG A 762 4.52 40.00 0.32
N LEU A 763 4.84 39.51 1.52
CA LEU A 763 4.44 38.20 2.00
C LEU A 763 3.89 38.31 3.42
N PHE A 764 2.68 37.79 3.61
CA PHE A 764 2.04 37.58 4.91
C PHE A 764 2.17 36.11 5.29
N VAL A 765 2.77 35.83 6.45
CA VAL A 765 2.83 34.48 7.03
C VAL A 765 1.84 34.42 8.19
N VAL A 766 0.87 33.51 8.13
CA VAL A 766 -0.20 33.39 9.12
C VAL A 766 -0.44 31.94 9.51
N GLY A 767 -0.84 31.68 10.75
CA GLY A 767 -1.35 30.37 11.13
C GLY A 767 -2.77 30.13 10.60
N ARG A 768 -3.13 28.87 10.34
CA ARG A 768 -4.47 28.48 9.90
C ARG A 768 -5.54 28.75 10.96
N GLY A 769 -5.30 28.41 12.22
CA GLY A 769 -6.15 28.82 13.35
C GLY A 769 -7.52 28.15 13.45
N ARG A 770 -7.72 26.97 12.83
CA ARG A 770 -9.03 26.30 12.66
C ARG A 770 -9.69 25.78 13.95
N ASP A 771 -8.95 25.63 15.03
CA ASP A 771 -9.44 25.08 16.31
C ASP A 771 -9.46 26.11 17.44
N ARG A 772 -9.54 27.40 17.10
CA ARG A 772 -9.51 28.50 18.07
C ARG A 772 -10.82 29.27 18.07
N SER A 773 -11.51 29.30 19.21
CA SER A 773 -12.56 30.28 19.51
C SER A 773 -11.94 31.57 20.07
N SER A 774 -11.32 32.39 19.21
CA SER A 774 -10.87 33.73 19.65
C SER A 774 -11.92 34.77 19.30
N VAL A 775 -12.22 35.67 20.24
CA VAL A 775 -13.08 36.85 20.03
C VAL A 775 -12.55 37.72 18.88
N LEU A 776 -11.26 37.66 18.57
CA LEU A 776 -10.63 38.41 17.47
C LEU A 776 -10.90 37.79 16.08
N THR A 777 -11.36 36.54 16.03
CA THR A 777 -11.73 35.85 14.79
C THR A 777 -13.20 35.42 14.76
N GLU A 778 -13.96 35.75 15.81
CA GLU A 778 -15.39 35.47 15.92
C GLU A 778 -16.17 36.18 14.79
N GLY A 779 -17.01 35.43 14.08
CA GLY A 779 -17.80 35.92 12.95
C GLY A 779 -17.06 36.00 11.60
N LEU A 780 -15.73 35.84 11.57
CA LEU A 780 -14.97 35.85 10.31
C LEU A 780 -15.20 34.57 9.49
N ASP A 781 -15.42 33.42 10.15
CA ASP A 781 -15.69 32.14 9.49
C ASP A 781 -17.04 32.12 8.75
N GLU A 782 -18.01 32.93 9.16
CA GLU A 782 -19.32 33.02 8.49
C GLU A 782 -19.23 33.68 7.10
N TRP A 783 -18.17 34.45 6.87
CA TRP A 783 -17.92 35.17 5.62
C TRP A 783 -16.84 34.51 4.75
N ALA A 784 -16.33 33.34 5.16
CA ALA A 784 -15.21 32.70 4.51
C ALA A 784 -15.61 31.87 3.28
N GLU A 785 -14.91 32.04 2.16
CA GLU A 785 -15.15 31.26 0.93
C GLU A 785 -14.39 29.92 0.95
N CYS A 786 -13.17 29.94 1.48
CA CYS A 786 -12.25 28.82 1.54
C CYS A 786 -11.88 28.53 3.00
N LEU A 787 -12.81 27.88 3.73
CA LEU A 787 -12.63 27.44 5.12
C LEU A 787 -11.35 26.60 5.35
N GLU A 788 -10.80 25.99 4.31
CA GLU A 788 -9.51 25.31 4.40
C GLU A 788 -8.33 26.22 4.80
N LEU A 789 -8.39 27.52 4.53
CA LEU A 789 -7.33 28.50 4.86
C LEU A 789 -7.45 29.07 6.29
N GLY A 790 -8.62 28.90 6.92
CA GLY A 790 -8.94 29.52 8.21
C GLY A 790 -9.30 31.01 8.10
N PRO A 791 -9.78 31.62 9.20
CA PRO A 791 -10.46 32.92 9.16
C PRO A 791 -9.58 34.06 8.65
N VAL A 792 -8.33 34.13 9.12
CA VAL A 792 -7.39 35.18 8.72
C VAL A 792 -6.80 34.89 7.34
N GLY A 793 -6.47 33.62 7.07
CA GLY A 793 -5.91 33.19 5.80
C GLY A 793 -6.86 33.45 4.63
N ASP A 794 -8.16 33.17 4.81
CA ASP A 794 -9.17 33.37 3.78
C ASP A 794 -9.36 34.85 3.42
N ILE A 795 -9.43 35.74 4.43
CA ILE A 795 -9.55 37.18 4.20
C ILE A 795 -8.33 37.72 3.45
N LEU A 796 -7.13 37.30 3.85
CA LEU A 796 -5.89 37.69 3.17
C LEU A 796 -5.83 37.14 1.74
N ALA A 797 -6.42 35.96 1.49
CA ALA A 797 -6.49 35.31 0.18
C ALA A 797 -7.59 35.87 -0.74
N SER A 798 -8.57 36.58 -0.19
CA SER A 798 -9.65 37.24 -0.96
C SER A 798 -9.10 38.29 -1.94
N SER A 799 -9.71 38.37 -3.12
CA SER A 799 -9.38 39.38 -4.15
C SER A 799 -9.50 40.81 -3.65
N ASP A 800 -10.36 41.05 -2.65
CA ASP A 800 -10.65 42.38 -2.12
C ASP A 800 -9.59 42.89 -1.14
N PHE A 801 -8.65 42.03 -0.74
CA PHE A 801 -7.58 42.40 0.17
C PHE A 801 -6.42 43.08 -0.56
N SER A 802 -5.67 42.36 -1.39
CA SER A 802 -4.52 42.92 -2.09
C SER A 802 -4.28 42.22 -3.42
N ALA A 803 -3.86 42.97 -4.43
CA ALA A 803 -3.43 42.41 -5.71
C ALA A 803 -1.95 42.00 -5.73
N THR A 804 -1.15 42.39 -4.73
CA THR A 804 0.32 42.28 -4.77
C THR A 804 0.93 41.52 -3.58
N ALA A 805 0.21 41.42 -2.47
CA ALA A 805 0.69 40.71 -1.28
C ALA A 805 0.29 39.24 -1.34
N SER A 806 1.30 38.36 -1.37
CA SER A 806 1.11 36.90 -1.30
C SER A 806 0.94 36.45 0.14
N VAL A 807 0.33 35.27 0.34
CA VAL A 807 -0.01 34.76 1.67
C VAL A 807 0.49 33.33 1.82
N LEU A 808 1.16 33.04 2.92
CA LEU A 808 1.55 31.69 3.32
C LEU A 808 0.81 31.31 4.60
N ILE A 809 -0.14 30.39 4.46
CA ILE A 809 -0.94 29.87 5.57
C ILE A 809 -0.23 28.62 6.09
N VAL A 810 0.10 28.58 7.38
CA VAL A 810 0.83 27.47 8.00
C VAL A 810 -0.07 26.73 8.99
N GLN A 811 -0.02 25.41 8.97
CA GLN A 811 -0.65 24.53 9.93
C GLN A 811 0.40 23.69 10.65
N GLN A 812 0.32 23.65 11.98
CA GLN A 812 1.18 22.82 12.80
C GLN A 812 0.84 21.33 12.65
N TYR A 813 1.85 20.48 12.62
CA TYR A 813 1.67 19.04 12.78
C TYR A 813 1.09 18.70 14.16
N ASP A 814 -0.14 18.16 14.18
CA ASP A 814 -0.75 17.61 15.38
C ASP A 814 -0.79 16.08 15.31
N ALA A 815 0.19 15.45 15.96
CA ALA A 815 0.28 14.00 16.05
C ALA A 815 -1.02 13.36 16.59
N LYS A 816 -1.70 13.98 17.56
CA LYS A 816 -2.92 13.41 18.17
C LYS A 816 -4.09 13.37 17.18
N LYS A 817 -4.22 14.37 16.33
CA LYS A 817 -5.26 14.41 15.28
C LYS A 817 -4.93 13.46 14.14
N HIS A 818 -3.68 13.46 13.70
CA HIS A 818 -3.21 12.58 12.64
C HIS A 818 -3.51 11.10 12.96
N TYR A 819 -3.32 10.67 14.22
CA TYR A 819 -3.65 9.28 14.62
C TYR A 819 -5.15 8.96 14.65
N LYS A 820 -6.00 9.89 15.12
CA LYS A 820 -7.45 9.66 15.13
C LYS A 820 -8.00 9.45 13.71
N VAL A 821 -7.53 10.25 12.75
CA VAL A 821 -7.99 10.16 11.37
C VAL A 821 -7.49 8.88 10.69
N ILE A 822 -6.23 8.47 10.93
CA ILE A 822 -5.71 7.19 10.41
C ILE A 822 -6.48 6.00 10.98
N ASP A 823 -6.77 6.00 12.29
CA ASP A 823 -7.52 4.91 12.90
C ASP A 823 -8.95 4.83 12.32
N GLU A 824 -9.63 5.96 12.12
CA GLU A 824 -10.99 6.00 11.53
C GLU A 824 -11.05 5.65 10.03
N GLU A 825 -10.03 6.02 9.23
CA GLU A 825 -10.03 5.80 7.78
C GLU A 825 -9.44 4.42 7.38
N PHE A 826 -8.56 3.84 8.21
CA PHE A 826 -7.89 2.57 7.92
C PHE A 826 -8.40 1.38 8.75
N MET A 827 -9.14 1.63 9.83
CA MET A 827 -9.88 0.62 10.58
C MET A 827 -11.28 1.17 10.91
N PRO A 828 -12.26 1.07 9.99
CA PRO A 828 -13.65 1.15 10.42
C PRO A 828 -13.89 -0.06 11.32
N LEU A 829 -13.89 0.17 12.64
CA LEU A 829 -14.37 -0.80 13.61
C LEU A 829 -15.82 -1.19 13.30
#